data_AF-A0A850LW65-F1
#
_entry.id   AF-A0A850LW65-F1
#
_cell.length_a   1.000
_cell.length_b   1.000
_cell.length_c   1.000
_cell.angle_alpha   90.00
_cell.angle_beta   90.00
_cell.angle_gamma   90.00
#
_symmetry.space_group_name_H-M   'P 1'
#
loop_
_entity.id
_entity.type
_entity.pdbx_description
1 polymer ?
#
loop_
_entity_poly.entity_id
_entity_poly.type
_entity_poly.pdbx_seq_one_letter_code
_entity_poly.pdbx_strand_id
1 'polypeptide(L)'
;MVSLIEWIPDFSYFAYKVANPINLARSLKYLEEKIKKGDIFQSLDALFWTVVLIHHLDKKELMDNKLVKKYISELKHEDGGYKFSSKLESPDTLSTFYSIAILKILGIDELIDDKDANFIINSQIEGGFIHCNSKSCHINCKGRTSFEFSLFALTALILLGKLEKINKKRLIDHLKREAKDNIELIYQILGLKLINSLDINDFERKIPILTSWQLPNSGFGINTKFPSAEDTYWVGICLGLLNKLDLIEFNGVIDFIKGMQQDNGGFTGQYTSISSQKPTLINTTQCIISLFYIWNNIIEIIENEILYHAHKYFDIYLIPITKKYLVSMDLVAEIAEWLLSNKWIEGEIIDREVMFESYFKNQNQISQQIINAIMKHVKSFQKQKELDLKELSKNFDFSNPLERVKLVVNDLLINKFLTGDVKTYKKRYILENFALPGKYIHITKPISYAEIIGEKKRMEVDKQKLIALRAELIETPRRILKEIQIIIDKEEISEANNKLKDEIKSTREKILKLEELMKKINSEYKIIDFKLSNFKFQKNWPSIKTAIIKELSATKLKIEEIIKKKGEDISKRSQEKEEQEAISLIRSKIREIKKKLNLYQVEIKNFFPKNFTDHEKTLKLINSISDYVIKSDSDLNSDFSNFSTKFQLENFKKELEQVKSSWEKERNDRKEFIKSYHIKIEKRIELEKLIDKLTSELGDFSNNKNEQIIKLTNDDKLDEGSKLLNDSISNFKELSLKQSKAVSDFLEKISEEIPDFSKYSDDLESVWQKKFKTEEERWEKFVSELNKKLHSSFEIENKNELDEKLKNNIEEIKNSIENMKVTVLDLMEAKNVIDAGNNTKELTKNIDEKIKTYNQECKDFVKDKSREFKNFRETVNSMIDNWESECEKLAQFLEETKVELMKKVNEKGSDLRKIQLEELIKKEISEIEDKVDNFTLNFNQTIDFGKKLDDFEEKFETDLSQIKNSLKVSDDKIKDFIKTASKIYEIFEEIALKEIKYWAESKSSIENQIDTISEKVNIEILIVRIQTIVRAFKGNKVDLSYLSKAVKVKLESLKLKIIELISEKRLVGELDTFDMFILKEEVSPRKLLVEEVDEIKKDIIRIRYLMVIHNEVGASVYNRQLGDWDLDPNLMSGFLSAIQTLSSEIKKKMIPMKRMEYKDFEIIMEQGDYVLVALFIDGRESDWLRSKLKSYVIEFEKEYGEQLEGWSGELTTFRKSGFLVDKAFELFRI
;
A
#
# COMPACT_ATOMS: atom_id res chain seq x y z
N MET A 1 11.17 -13.38 -15.55
CA MET A 1 10.34 -14.44 -16.14
C MET A 1 9.38 -14.92 -15.07
N VAL A 2 9.64 -15.96 -14.25
CA VAL A 2 8.75 -16.28 -13.10
C VAL A 2 8.58 -15.09 -12.15
N SER A 3 9.66 -14.37 -11.84
CA SER A 3 9.64 -13.12 -11.07
C SER A 3 8.83 -11.94 -11.69
N LEU A 4 8.18 -12.12 -12.84
CA LEU A 4 7.24 -11.16 -13.44
C LEU A 4 5.77 -11.59 -13.25
N ILE A 5 5.56 -12.81 -12.75
CA ILE A 5 4.26 -13.35 -12.35
C ILE A 5 4.19 -13.17 -10.84
N GLU A 6 3.77 -11.99 -10.36
CA GLU A 6 3.92 -11.64 -8.93
C GLU A 6 3.18 -12.60 -7.99
N TRP A 7 2.06 -13.19 -8.44
CA TRP A 7 1.29 -14.21 -7.70
C TRP A 7 1.90 -15.63 -7.76
N ILE A 8 3.04 -15.81 -8.42
CA ILE A 8 3.91 -16.98 -8.24
C ILE A 8 5.15 -16.48 -7.48
N PRO A 9 5.21 -16.67 -6.16
CA PRO A 9 6.25 -16.07 -5.34
C PRO A 9 7.62 -16.61 -5.72
N ASP A 10 8.61 -15.74 -5.96
CA ASP A 10 9.99 -16.18 -6.24
C ASP A 10 10.68 -16.68 -4.97
N PHE A 11 10.36 -17.91 -4.55
CA PHE A 11 11.19 -18.65 -3.64
C PHE A 11 12.33 -19.31 -4.41
N SER A 12 13.57 -19.00 -4.03
CA SER A 12 14.63 -20.00 -4.07
C SER A 12 14.34 -21.07 -3.03
N TYR A 13 14.60 -22.33 -3.39
CA TYR A 13 14.72 -23.40 -2.43
C TYR A 13 15.84 -23.05 -1.43
N PHE A 14 15.48 -22.47 -0.28
CA PHE A 14 16.40 -22.20 0.82
C PHE A 14 16.70 -23.52 1.55
N ALA A 15 17.48 -24.38 0.89
CA ALA A 15 18.03 -25.62 1.44
C ALA A 15 18.95 -25.42 2.67
N TYR A 16 19.13 -24.17 3.09
CA TYR A 16 20.29 -23.73 3.87
C TYR A 16 19.94 -23.07 5.22
N LYS A 17 18.69 -22.64 5.45
CA LYS A 17 18.29 -22.04 6.74
C LYS A 17 17.81 -23.08 7.75
N VAL A 18 16.92 -23.96 7.31
CA VAL A 18 16.17 -24.93 8.14
C VAL A 18 15.79 -26.12 7.25
N ALA A 19 15.69 -27.32 7.80
CA ALA A 19 15.09 -28.46 7.11
C ALA A 19 13.64 -28.16 6.67
N ASN A 20 13.25 -28.65 5.48
CA ASN A 20 11.89 -28.48 4.99
C ASN A 20 10.94 -29.50 5.68
N PRO A 21 9.74 -29.08 6.14
CA PRO A 21 8.80 -29.95 6.87
C PRO A 21 8.07 -31.03 6.03
N ILE A 22 8.21 -31.07 4.70
CA ILE A 22 7.69 -32.15 3.84
C ILE A 22 8.81 -32.99 3.21
N ASN A 23 8.47 -34.23 2.82
CA ASN A 23 9.40 -35.10 2.12
C ASN A 23 9.49 -34.71 0.64
N LEU A 24 10.30 -33.68 0.33
CA LEU A 24 10.50 -33.20 -1.04
C LEU A 24 11.05 -34.29 -1.98
N ALA A 25 11.84 -35.24 -1.48
CA ALA A 25 12.38 -36.35 -2.27
C ALA A 25 11.26 -37.29 -2.78
N ARG A 26 10.22 -37.56 -1.97
CA ARG A 26 9.01 -38.26 -2.43
C ARG A 26 8.29 -37.43 -3.51
N SER A 27 8.10 -36.12 -3.30
CA SER A 27 7.45 -35.25 -4.28
C SER A 27 8.18 -35.17 -5.62
N LEU A 28 9.52 -35.13 -5.59
CA LEU A 28 10.36 -35.19 -6.78
C LEU A 28 10.21 -36.53 -7.51
N LYS A 29 10.22 -37.66 -6.79
CA LYS A 29 9.98 -38.98 -7.38
C LYS A 29 8.58 -39.07 -8.02
N TYR A 30 7.55 -38.55 -7.36
CA TYR A 30 6.20 -38.47 -7.92
C TYR A 30 6.18 -37.68 -9.25
N LEU A 31 6.84 -36.53 -9.26
CA LEU A 31 6.97 -35.64 -10.41
C LEU A 31 7.72 -36.33 -11.57
N GLU A 32 8.87 -36.94 -11.30
CA GLU A 32 9.66 -37.73 -12.26
C GLU A 32 8.85 -38.88 -12.87
N GLU A 33 8.10 -39.63 -12.05
CA GLU A 33 7.22 -40.70 -12.53
C GLU A 33 6.10 -40.16 -13.43
N LYS A 34 5.54 -38.99 -13.12
CA LYS A 34 4.47 -38.35 -13.89
C LYS A 34 4.96 -37.79 -15.22
N ILE A 35 6.13 -37.14 -15.23
CA ILE A 35 6.80 -36.70 -16.45
C ILE A 35 7.11 -37.91 -17.35
N LYS A 36 7.71 -38.97 -16.78
CA LYS A 36 8.07 -40.19 -17.51
C LYS A 36 6.87 -40.93 -18.11
N LYS A 37 5.71 -40.86 -17.47
CA LYS A 37 4.43 -41.43 -18.00
C LYS A 37 3.76 -40.53 -19.05
N GLY A 38 4.23 -39.29 -19.23
CA GLY A 38 3.60 -38.29 -20.09
C GLY A 38 2.33 -37.66 -19.48
N ASP A 39 2.05 -37.90 -18.19
CA ASP A 39 0.86 -37.39 -17.51
C ASP A 39 0.81 -35.86 -17.47
N ILE A 40 1.96 -35.19 -17.61
CA ILE A 40 2.08 -33.73 -17.72
C ILE A 40 1.43 -33.16 -18.99
N PHE A 41 1.18 -33.97 -20.03
CA PHE A 41 0.59 -33.55 -21.31
C PHE A 41 -0.92 -33.84 -21.40
N GLN A 42 -1.56 -34.21 -20.28
CA GLN A 42 -3.01 -34.42 -20.23
C GLN A 42 -3.80 -33.12 -20.42
N SER A 43 -3.24 -31.98 -19.97
CA SER A 43 -3.84 -30.65 -20.07
C SER A 43 -2.79 -29.54 -19.85
N LEU A 44 -3.08 -28.32 -20.32
CA LEU A 44 -2.13 -27.18 -20.26
C LEU A 44 -1.85 -26.67 -18.85
N ASP A 45 -2.84 -26.72 -17.96
CA ASP A 45 -2.72 -26.36 -16.54
C ASP A 45 -1.78 -27.34 -15.80
N ALA A 46 -1.93 -28.65 -16.02
CA ALA A 46 -1.05 -29.67 -15.45
C ALA A 46 0.40 -29.49 -15.94
N LEU A 47 0.60 -29.17 -17.22
CA LEU A 47 1.92 -28.85 -17.78
C LEU A 47 2.49 -27.57 -17.16
N PHE A 48 1.69 -26.52 -17.06
CA PHE A 48 2.08 -25.22 -16.50
C PHE A 48 2.54 -25.35 -15.05
N TRP A 49 1.71 -25.92 -14.17
CA TRP A 49 2.06 -26.11 -12.76
C TRP A 49 3.29 -27.01 -12.60
N THR A 50 3.44 -28.05 -13.43
CA THR A 50 4.66 -28.86 -13.46
C THR A 50 5.90 -28.04 -13.82
N VAL A 51 5.82 -27.20 -14.86
CA VAL A 51 6.94 -26.33 -15.31
C VAL A 51 7.29 -25.27 -14.27
N VAL A 52 6.29 -24.69 -13.59
CA VAL A 52 6.48 -23.76 -12.47
C VAL A 52 7.22 -24.46 -11.33
N LEU A 53 6.74 -25.62 -10.86
CA LEU A 53 7.39 -26.39 -9.80
C LEU A 53 8.85 -26.71 -10.14
N ILE A 54 9.10 -27.20 -11.35
CA ILE A 54 10.43 -27.53 -11.85
C ILE A 54 11.36 -26.31 -11.88
N HIS A 55 10.84 -25.14 -12.26
CA HIS A 55 11.61 -23.89 -12.22
C HIS A 55 12.01 -23.50 -10.80
N HIS A 56 11.10 -23.65 -9.83
CA HIS A 56 11.38 -23.31 -8.43
C HIS A 56 12.36 -24.27 -7.75
N LEU A 57 12.27 -25.57 -8.06
CA LEU A 57 13.19 -26.58 -7.55
C LEU A 57 14.55 -26.59 -8.29
N ASP A 58 14.74 -25.73 -9.30
CA ASP A 58 15.89 -25.68 -10.20
C ASP A 58 16.19 -27.04 -10.87
N LYS A 59 15.12 -27.76 -11.25
CA LYS A 59 15.12 -29.13 -11.80
C LYS A 59 14.87 -29.20 -13.30
N LYS A 60 15.35 -28.20 -14.04
CA LYS A 60 15.06 -28.00 -15.47
C LYS A 60 15.48 -29.19 -16.34
N GLU A 61 16.45 -29.99 -15.89
CA GLU A 61 16.88 -31.24 -16.53
C GLU A 61 15.76 -32.29 -16.66
N LEU A 62 14.69 -32.19 -15.86
CA LEU A 62 13.53 -33.09 -15.94
C LEU A 62 12.59 -32.78 -17.12
N MET A 63 12.72 -31.63 -17.79
CA MET A 63 11.85 -31.24 -18.90
C MET A 63 12.53 -31.40 -20.26
N ASP A 64 11.92 -32.18 -21.16
CA ASP A 64 12.26 -32.15 -22.57
C ASP A 64 11.57 -30.97 -23.27
N ASN A 65 12.30 -29.87 -23.40
CA ASN A 65 11.85 -28.67 -24.12
C ASN A 65 11.38 -28.95 -25.56
N LYS A 66 11.86 -30.01 -26.24
CA LYS A 66 11.40 -30.35 -27.60
C LYS A 66 10.01 -30.97 -27.57
N LEU A 67 9.73 -31.84 -26.61
CA LEU A 67 8.38 -32.42 -26.44
C LEU A 67 7.37 -31.35 -26.01
N VAL A 68 7.76 -30.47 -25.08
CA VAL A 68 6.92 -29.33 -24.67
C VAL A 68 6.63 -28.40 -25.86
N LYS A 69 7.66 -28.02 -26.62
CA LYS A 69 7.51 -27.19 -27.83
C LYS A 69 6.55 -27.85 -28.83
N LYS A 70 6.70 -29.16 -29.08
CA LYS A 70 5.80 -29.90 -29.97
C LYS A 70 4.36 -29.85 -29.48
N TYR A 71 4.11 -30.22 -28.23
CA TYR A 71 2.77 -30.24 -27.64
C TYR A 71 2.08 -28.86 -27.71
N ILE A 72 2.77 -27.79 -27.30
CA ILE A 72 2.22 -26.43 -27.35
C ILE A 72 1.98 -25.97 -28.79
N SER A 73 2.83 -26.37 -29.76
CA SER A 73 2.61 -26.04 -31.18
C SER A 73 1.36 -26.71 -31.78
N GLU A 74 0.98 -27.91 -31.31
CA GLU A 74 -0.27 -28.59 -31.72
C GLU A 74 -1.53 -27.89 -31.13
N LEU A 75 -1.36 -27.17 -30.02
CA LEU A 75 -2.41 -26.40 -29.34
C LEU A 75 -2.54 -24.95 -29.80
N LYS A 76 -1.56 -24.40 -30.52
CA LYS A 76 -1.63 -23.05 -31.06
C LYS A 76 -2.74 -22.90 -32.12
N HIS A 77 -3.41 -21.76 -32.12
CA HIS A 77 -4.42 -21.39 -33.12
C HIS A 77 -3.83 -20.45 -34.18
N GLU A 78 -4.33 -20.52 -35.42
CA GLU A 78 -3.75 -19.78 -36.55
C GLU A 78 -3.90 -18.26 -36.44
N ASP A 79 -4.98 -17.79 -35.81
CA ASP A 79 -5.24 -16.37 -35.48
C ASP A 79 -4.61 -15.91 -34.16
N GLY A 80 -3.77 -16.74 -33.55
CA GLY A 80 -3.16 -16.49 -32.24
C GLY A 80 -3.99 -17.04 -31.08
N GLY A 81 -3.32 -17.20 -29.94
CA GLY A 81 -3.88 -17.88 -28.78
C GLY A 81 -3.77 -19.40 -28.87
N TYR A 82 -4.11 -20.07 -27.78
CA TYR A 82 -3.90 -21.50 -27.59
C TYR A 82 -5.18 -22.18 -27.09
N LYS A 83 -5.42 -23.41 -27.57
CA LYS A 83 -6.55 -24.27 -27.22
C LYS A 83 -6.21 -25.07 -25.96
N PHE A 84 -7.16 -25.24 -25.03
CA PHE A 84 -6.97 -26.07 -23.82
C PHE A 84 -6.55 -27.52 -24.12
N SER A 85 -7.06 -28.09 -25.22
CA SER A 85 -6.66 -29.41 -25.71
C SER A 85 -6.83 -29.50 -27.24
N SER A 86 -6.20 -30.51 -27.86
CA SER A 86 -6.31 -30.77 -29.29
C SER A 86 -7.73 -31.16 -29.78
N LYS A 87 -8.66 -31.42 -28.84
CA LYS A 87 -10.07 -31.76 -29.13
C LYS A 87 -10.99 -30.55 -29.25
N LEU A 88 -10.54 -29.37 -28.82
CA LEU A 88 -11.33 -28.13 -28.89
C LEU A 88 -10.86 -27.31 -30.09
N GLU A 89 -11.77 -26.61 -30.74
CA GLU A 89 -11.45 -25.80 -31.93
C GLU A 89 -10.99 -24.39 -31.56
N SER A 90 -11.66 -23.74 -30.60
CA SER A 90 -11.41 -22.34 -30.23
C SER A 90 -10.30 -22.19 -29.17
N PRO A 91 -9.37 -21.21 -29.34
CA PRO A 91 -8.46 -20.79 -28.28
C PRO A 91 -9.19 -20.04 -27.15
N ASP A 92 -8.55 -19.97 -25.98
CA ASP A 92 -9.07 -19.27 -24.80
C ASP A 92 -7.96 -18.54 -24.02
N THR A 93 -8.36 -17.58 -23.18
CA THR A 93 -7.45 -16.70 -22.42
C THR A 93 -6.61 -17.46 -21.38
N LEU A 94 -7.15 -18.50 -20.73
CA LEU A 94 -6.43 -19.28 -19.71
C LEU A 94 -5.34 -20.14 -20.34
N SER A 95 -5.71 -20.93 -21.35
CA SER A 95 -4.81 -21.76 -22.16
C SER A 95 -3.72 -20.93 -22.85
N THR A 96 -4.07 -19.72 -23.29
CA THR A 96 -3.11 -18.77 -23.87
C THR A 96 -2.13 -18.27 -22.81
N PHE A 97 -2.60 -17.89 -21.62
CA PHE A 97 -1.73 -17.56 -20.49
C PHE A 97 -0.79 -18.73 -20.14
N TYR A 98 -1.31 -19.95 -19.93
CA TYR A 98 -0.51 -21.11 -19.56
C TYR A 98 0.57 -21.40 -20.61
N SER A 99 0.21 -21.36 -21.89
CA SER A 99 1.16 -21.59 -22.99
C SER A 99 2.26 -20.52 -23.03
N ILE A 100 1.90 -19.24 -22.97
CA ILE A 100 2.88 -18.14 -22.92
C ILE A 100 3.79 -18.29 -21.70
N ALA A 101 3.23 -18.58 -20.53
CA ALA A 101 4.00 -18.72 -19.31
C ALA A 101 4.97 -19.92 -19.37
N ILE A 102 4.53 -21.09 -19.84
CA ILE A 102 5.42 -22.25 -20.05
C ILE A 102 6.58 -21.89 -20.99
N LEU A 103 6.27 -21.32 -22.16
CA LEU A 103 7.25 -20.95 -23.17
C LEU A 103 8.27 -19.92 -22.62
N LYS A 104 7.79 -18.91 -21.90
CA LYS A 104 8.63 -17.89 -21.22
C LYS A 104 9.48 -18.48 -20.10
N ILE A 105 8.97 -19.43 -19.32
CA ILE A 105 9.71 -20.08 -18.23
C ILE A 105 10.83 -20.98 -18.77
N LEU A 106 10.58 -21.68 -19.88
CA LEU A 106 11.53 -22.58 -20.53
C LEU A 106 12.47 -21.89 -21.54
N GLY A 107 12.19 -20.63 -21.91
CA GLY A 107 12.98 -19.86 -22.88
C GLY A 107 12.75 -20.26 -24.34
N ILE A 108 11.55 -20.73 -24.67
CA ILE A 108 11.13 -21.18 -26.01
C ILE A 108 10.29 -20.07 -26.66
N ASP A 109 10.88 -18.88 -26.75
CA ASP A 109 10.17 -17.67 -27.20
C ASP A 109 9.75 -17.74 -28.68
N GLU A 110 10.36 -18.60 -29.50
CA GLU A 110 10.10 -18.69 -30.93
C GLU A 110 8.72 -19.25 -31.33
N LEU A 111 7.93 -19.75 -30.38
CA LEU A 111 6.53 -20.11 -30.62
C LEU A 111 5.55 -18.95 -30.37
N ILE A 112 5.98 -17.88 -29.71
CA ILE A 112 5.14 -16.73 -29.36
C ILE A 112 5.23 -15.68 -30.47
N ASP A 113 4.09 -15.17 -30.93
CA ASP A 113 4.04 -14.06 -31.90
C ASP A 113 3.05 -12.96 -31.50
N ASP A 114 2.99 -11.87 -32.28
CA ASP A 114 2.10 -10.74 -32.02
C ASP A 114 0.60 -11.10 -32.12
N LYS A 115 0.21 -12.19 -32.80
CA LYS A 115 -1.18 -12.64 -32.80
C LYS A 115 -1.60 -13.15 -31.43
N ASP A 116 -0.72 -13.87 -30.73
CA ASP A 116 -0.97 -14.34 -29.36
C ASP A 116 -1.22 -13.16 -28.40
N ALA A 117 -0.45 -12.08 -28.55
CA ALA A 117 -0.65 -10.85 -27.79
C ALA A 117 -1.99 -10.16 -28.15
N ASN A 118 -2.27 -10.03 -29.45
CA ASN A 118 -3.49 -9.39 -29.93
C ASN A 118 -4.74 -10.19 -29.56
N PHE A 119 -4.68 -11.52 -29.49
CA PHE A 119 -5.78 -12.37 -29.00
C PHE A 119 -6.19 -11.99 -27.57
N ILE A 120 -5.22 -11.84 -26.65
CA ILE A 120 -5.51 -11.44 -25.26
C ILE A 120 -6.01 -10.00 -25.19
N ILE A 121 -5.43 -9.07 -25.96
CA ILE A 121 -5.90 -7.67 -26.00
C ILE A 121 -7.35 -7.59 -26.48
N ASN A 122 -7.69 -8.37 -27.53
CA ASN A 122 -9.02 -8.42 -28.10
C ASN A 122 -10.05 -9.17 -27.21
N SER A 123 -9.60 -9.89 -26.17
CA SER A 123 -10.50 -10.45 -25.17
C SER A 123 -10.88 -9.45 -24.06
N GLN A 124 -10.36 -8.21 -24.08
CA GLN A 124 -10.81 -7.14 -23.20
C GLN A 124 -12.19 -6.58 -23.65
N ILE A 125 -13.23 -6.85 -22.87
CA ILE A 125 -14.62 -6.43 -23.15
C ILE A 125 -15.22 -5.82 -21.87
N GLU A 126 -16.00 -4.74 -21.95
CA GLU A 126 -16.62 -4.07 -20.78
C GLU A 126 -15.63 -3.67 -19.65
N GLY A 127 -14.34 -3.60 -19.96
CA GLY A 127 -13.23 -3.28 -19.06
C GLY A 127 -12.44 -4.50 -18.55
N GLY A 128 -13.12 -5.62 -18.28
CA GLY A 128 -12.49 -6.89 -17.89
C GLY A 128 -12.08 -7.74 -19.10
N PHE A 129 -11.65 -8.97 -18.84
CA PHE A 129 -11.31 -9.95 -19.87
C PHE A 129 -12.26 -11.15 -19.87
N ILE A 130 -12.52 -11.71 -21.05
CA ILE A 130 -13.36 -12.92 -21.22
C ILE A 130 -12.49 -14.18 -21.36
N HIS A 131 -13.06 -15.35 -21.08
CA HIS A 131 -12.41 -16.63 -21.37
C HIS A 131 -12.26 -16.89 -22.87
N CYS A 132 -13.37 -16.86 -23.62
CA CYS A 132 -13.40 -17.07 -25.07
C CYS A 132 -14.74 -16.61 -25.66
N ASN A 133 -14.79 -16.37 -26.98
CA ASN A 133 -16.02 -16.03 -27.72
C ASN A 133 -16.88 -17.25 -28.11
N SER A 134 -16.48 -18.49 -27.78
CA SER A 134 -17.21 -19.68 -28.20
C SER A 134 -18.54 -19.86 -27.48
N LYS A 135 -19.63 -20.06 -28.24
CA LYS A 135 -20.96 -20.44 -27.72
C LYS A 135 -20.98 -21.86 -27.15
N SER A 136 -20.06 -22.73 -27.57
CA SER A 136 -19.88 -24.11 -27.10
C SER A 136 -18.74 -24.24 -26.09
N CYS A 137 -18.38 -23.15 -25.39
CA CYS A 137 -17.36 -23.15 -24.36
C CYS A 137 -17.59 -24.22 -23.29
N HIS A 138 -16.58 -25.05 -23.03
CA HIS A 138 -16.65 -26.19 -22.12
C HIS A 138 -16.93 -25.80 -20.65
N ILE A 139 -16.50 -24.61 -20.22
CA ILE A 139 -16.85 -24.03 -18.89
C ILE A 139 -18.10 -23.13 -18.92
N ASN A 140 -18.86 -23.09 -20.02
CA ASN A 140 -20.09 -22.30 -20.15
C ASN A 140 -19.94 -20.80 -19.80
N CYS A 141 -18.80 -20.19 -20.17
CA CYS A 141 -18.48 -18.80 -19.80
C CYS A 141 -19.44 -17.74 -20.37
N LYS A 142 -20.20 -18.07 -21.43
CA LYS A 142 -21.15 -17.20 -22.13
C LYS A 142 -20.57 -15.84 -22.59
N GLY A 143 -19.25 -15.77 -22.84
CA GLY A 143 -18.55 -14.53 -23.21
C GLY A 143 -18.56 -13.45 -22.12
N ARG A 144 -18.75 -13.83 -20.85
CA ARG A 144 -18.74 -12.89 -19.71
C ARG A 144 -17.32 -12.64 -19.22
N THR A 145 -17.12 -11.47 -18.61
CA THR A 145 -15.89 -11.11 -17.90
C THR A 145 -15.88 -11.62 -16.45
N SER A 146 -14.70 -11.95 -15.95
CA SER A 146 -14.41 -12.27 -14.55
C SER A 146 -13.09 -11.64 -14.10
N PHE A 147 -12.88 -11.56 -12.79
CA PHE A 147 -11.61 -11.11 -12.23
C PHE A 147 -10.53 -12.17 -12.44
N GLU A 148 -10.88 -13.46 -12.41
CA GLU A 148 -10.00 -14.58 -12.80
C GLU A 148 -9.37 -14.38 -14.19
N PHE A 149 -10.18 -14.27 -15.24
CA PHE A 149 -9.66 -14.14 -16.62
C PHE A 149 -8.88 -12.83 -16.78
N SER A 150 -9.24 -11.79 -16.03
CA SER A 150 -8.51 -10.53 -16.00
C SER A 150 -7.11 -10.69 -15.38
N LEU A 151 -6.97 -11.43 -14.27
CA LEU A 151 -5.68 -11.73 -13.66
C LEU A 151 -4.74 -12.47 -14.62
N PHE A 152 -5.23 -13.52 -15.28
CA PHE A 152 -4.42 -14.32 -16.20
C PHE A 152 -4.08 -13.56 -17.50
N ALA A 153 -5.02 -12.79 -18.06
CA ALA A 153 -4.77 -11.91 -19.19
C ALA A 153 -3.69 -10.86 -18.88
N LEU A 154 -3.78 -10.20 -17.73
CA LEU A 154 -2.77 -9.24 -17.27
C LEU A 154 -1.40 -9.87 -17.14
N THR A 155 -1.34 -11.04 -16.50
CA THR A 155 -0.09 -11.79 -16.31
C THR A 155 0.55 -12.13 -17.66
N ALA A 156 -0.22 -12.59 -18.63
CA ALA A 156 0.28 -12.87 -19.97
C ALA A 156 0.77 -11.60 -20.68
N LEU A 157 0.06 -10.47 -20.58
CA LEU A 157 0.47 -9.19 -21.18
C LEU A 157 1.73 -8.60 -20.52
N ILE A 158 1.92 -8.81 -19.22
CA ILE A 158 3.16 -8.48 -18.50
C ILE A 158 4.32 -9.35 -19.03
N LEU A 159 4.13 -10.66 -19.15
CA LEU A 159 5.13 -11.58 -19.72
C LEU A 159 5.50 -11.28 -21.19
N LEU A 160 4.57 -10.67 -21.94
CA LEU A 160 4.78 -10.26 -23.33
C LEU A 160 5.37 -8.84 -23.47
N GLY A 161 5.37 -8.03 -22.40
CA GLY A 161 5.70 -6.61 -22.48
C GLY A 161 4.71 -5.84 -23.38
N LYS A 162 3.40 -6.04 -23.16
CA LYS A 162 2.28 -5.48 -23.93
C LYS A 162 1.17 -4.86 -23.04
N LEU A 163 1.43 -4.64 -21.75
CA LEU A 163 0.46 -4.08 -20.81
C LEU A 163 0.01 -2.66 -21.19
N GLU A 164 0.80 -1.93 -21.97
CA GLU A 164 0.48 -0.60 -22.49
C GLU A 164 -0.62 -0.59 -23.57
N LYS A 165 -0.94 -1.74 -24.16
CA LYS A 165 -1.93 -1.84 -25.27
C LYS A 165 -3.39 -1.95 -24.83
N ILE A 166 -3.67 -2.16 -23.53
CA ILE A 166 -5.04 -2.35 -23.02
C ILE A 166 -5.62 -1.06 -22.46
N ASN A 167 -6.95 -0.99 -22.34
CA ASN A 167 -7.60 0.12 -21.67
C ASN A 167 -7.47 -0.04 -20.14
N LYS A 168 -6.34 0.40 -19.58
CA LYS A 168 -6.03 0.30 -18.14
C LYS A 168 -7.09 0.97 -17.26
N LYS A 169 -7.66 2.11 -17.68
CA LYS A 169 -8.71 2.80 -16.91
C LYS A 169 -9.97 1.93 -16.76
N ARG A 170 -10.53 1.46 -17.88
CA ARG A 170 -11.72 0.58 -17.85
C ARG A 170 -11.49 -0.72 -17.10
N LEU A 171 -10.26 -1.22 -17.08
CA LEU A 171 -9.88 -2.39 -16.28
C LEU A 171 -9.88 -2.09 -14.77
N ILE A 172 -9.33 -0.95 -14.34
CA ILE A 172 -9.42 -0.51 -12.94
C ILE A 172 -10.90 -0.33 -12.55
N ASP A 173 -11.70 0.29 -13.41
CA ASP A 173 -13.15 0.47 -13.19
C ASP A 173 -13.92 -0.88 -13.16
N HIS A 174 -13.40 -1.93 -13.83
CA HIS A 174 -13.93 -3.28 -13.75
C HIS A 174 -13.52 -3.98 -12.45
N LEU A 175 -12.22 -3.97 -12.12
CA LEU A 175 -11.68 -4.61 -10.91
C LEU A 175 -12.14 -3.93 -9.61
N LYS A 176 -12.50 -2.64 -9.63
CA LYS A 176 -13.09 -1.93 -8.48
C LYS A 176 -14.57 -2.22 -8.23
N ARG A 177 -15.23 -3.05 -9.06
CA ARG A 177 -16.61 -3.52 -8.78
C ARG A 177 -16.60 -4.48 -7.61
N GLU A 178 -17.72 -4.62 -6.93
CA GLU A 178 -17.89 -5.62 -5.86
C GLU A 178 -17.66 -7.05 -6.40
N ALA A 179 -16.93 -7.87 -5.64
CA ALA A 179 -16.68 -9.26 -6.00
C ALA A 179 -17.96 -10.08 -5.84
N LYS A 180 -18.28 -10.92 -6.82
CA LYS A 180 -19.52 -11.72 -6.83
C LYS A 180 -19.50 -12.88 -5.83
N ASP A 181 -18.30 -13.32 -5.48
CA ASP A 181 -18.02 -14.36 -4.51
C ASP A 181 -16.63 -14.14 -3.89
N ASN A 182 -16.31 -14.97 -2.90
CA ASN A 182 -15.08 -14.89 -2.13
C ASN A 182 -13.79 -15.24 -2.92
N ILE A 183 -13.84 -16.02 -4.01
CA ILE A 183 -12.62 -16.31 -4.79
C ILE A 183 -12.34 -15.21 -5.81
N GLU A 184 -13.38 -14.61 -6.41
CA GLU A 184 -13.24 -13.40 -7.22
C GLU A 184 -12.59 -12.26 -6.41
N LEU A 185 -12.81 -12.16 -5.09
CA LEU A 185 -12.12 -11.19 -4.23
C LEU A 185 -10.59 -11.36 -4.29
N ILE A 186 -10.06 -12.60 -4.25
CA ILE A 186 -8.61 -12.84 -4.39
C ILE A 186 -8.12 -12.34 -5.75
N TYR A 187 -8.82 -12.69 -6.82
CA TYR A 187 -8.43 -12.28 -8.18
C TYR A 187 -8.54 -10.75 -8.39
N GLN A 188 -9.49 -10.07 -7.74
CA GLN A 188 -9.57 -8.60 -7.66
C GLN A 188 -8.28 -8.02 -7.05
N ILE A 189 -7.88 -8.51 -5.88
CA ILE A 189 -6.71 -7.99 -5.14
C ILE A 189 -5.43 -8.19 -5.96
N LEU A 190 -5.21 -9.40 -6.48
CA LEU A 190 -4.05 -9.73 -7.30
C LEU A 190 -4.04 -8.92 -8.61
N GLY A 191 -5.19 -8.75 -9.27
CA GLY A 191 -5.32 -7.93 -10.47
C GLY A 191 -5.00 -6.45 -10.24
N LEU A 192 -5.49 -5.86 -9.15
CA LEU A 192 -5.19 -4.47 -8.75
C LEU A 192 -3.72 -4.29 -8.34
N LYS A 193 -3.12 -5.31 -7.71
CA LYS A 193 -1.69 -5.34 -7.35
C LYS A 193 -0.81 -5.31 -8.59
N LEU A 194 -1.00 -6.22 -9.55
CA LEU A 194 -0.21 -6.33 -10.79
C LEU A 194 -0.17 -5.04 -11.62
N ILE A 195 -1.22 -4.22 -11.57
CA ILE A 195 -1.30 -2.94 -12.30
C ILE A 195 -0.86 -1.73 -11.48
N ASN A 196 -0.36 -1.94 -10.25
CA ASN A 196 -0.01 -0.90 -9.29
C ASN A 196 -1.18 0.10 -9.08
N SER A 197 -2.36 -0.42 -8.74
CA SER A 197 -3.56 0.39 -8.47
C SER A 197 -4.39 -0.15 -7.29
N LEU A 198 -3.77 -0.95 -6.42
CA LEU A 198 -4.34 -1.41 -5.15
C LEU A 198 -4.32 -0.25 -4.14
N ASP A 199 -5.51 0.15 -3.67
CA ASP A 199 -5.65 1.06 -2.54
C ASP A 199 -5.44 0.26 -1.25
N ILE A 200 -4.43 0.64 -0.47
CA ILE A 200 -4.06 -0.05 0.77
C ILE A 200 -5.19 0.08 1.81
N ASN A 201 -5.88 1.23 1.89
CA ASN A 201 -6.88 1.49 2.92
C ASN A 201 -8.20 0.75 2.67
N ASP A 202 -8.66 0.68 1.41
CA ASP A 202 -9.78 -0.20 1.03
C ASP A 202 -9.42 -1.66 1.28
N PHE A 203 -8.17 -2.03 1.00
CA PHE A 203 -7.73 -3.39 1.13
C PHE A 203 -7.58 -3.86 2.60
N GLU A 204 -7.05 -3.04 3.52
CA GLU A 204 -6.89 -3.46 4.92
C GLU A 204 -8.23 -3.86 5.58
N ARG A 205 -9.35 -3.26 5.14
CA ARG A 205 -10.71 -3.63 5.56
C ARG A 205 -11.13 -5.04 5.13
N LYS A 206 -10.47 -5.62 4.12
CA LYS A 206 -10.76 -6.94 3.55
C LYS A 206 -9.87 -8.05 4.14
N ILE A 207 -8.81 -7.70 4.88
CA ILE A 207 -7.92 -8.67 5.55
C ILE A 207 -8.68 -9.62 6.49
N PRO A 208 -9.60 -9.16 7.37
CA PRO A 208 -10.32 -10.05 8.27
C PRO A 208 -11.15 -11.12 7.54
N ILE A 209 -11.60 -10.82 6.32
CA ILE A 209 -12.35 -11.77 5.49
C ILE A 209 -11.39 -12.89 5.03
N LEU A 210 -10.21 -12.53 4.52
CA LEU A 210 -9.21 -13.51 4.06
C LEU A 210 -8.73 -14.43 5.20
N THR A 211 -8.47 -13.87 6.40
CA THR A 211 -8.03 -14.67 7.55
C THR A 211 -9.16 -15.52 8.13
N SER A 212 -10.42 -15.09 8.04
CA SER A 212 -11.58 -15.88 8.48
C SER A 212 -11.80 -17.18 7.71
N TRP A 213 -11.20 -17.34 6.52
CA TRP A 213 -11.28 -18.58 5.73
C TRP A 213 -10.27 -19.64 6.18
N GLN A 214 -9.39 -19.35 7.15
CA GLN A 214 -8.57 -20.38 7.76
C GLN A 214 -9.41 -21.24 8.70
N LEU A 215 -9.38 -22.56 8.52
CA LEU A 215 -10.08 -23.50 9.38
C LEU A 215 -9.19 -23.91 10.57
N PRO A 216 -9.75 -24.14 11.78
CA PRO A 216 -8.95 -24.40 12.99
C PRO A 216 -7.95 -25.56 12.83
N ASN A 217 -6.68 -25.32 13.19
CA ASN A 217 -5.57 -26.27 13.04
C ASN A 217 -5.43 -26.81 11.60
N SER A 218 -5.69 -25.96 10.58
CA SER A 218 -5.77 -26.42 9.20
C SER A 218 -5.43 -25.34 8.16
N GLY A 219 -5.57 -25.72 6.88
CA GLY A 219 -5.52 -24.81 5.74
C GLY A 219 -6.78 -23.96 5.56
N PHE A 220 -6.92 -23.38 4.38
CA PHE A 220 -8.03 -22.49 4.03
C PHE A 220 -9.12 -23.21 3.26
N GLY A 221 -10.38 -22.78 3.44
CA GLY A 221 -11.55 -23.24 2.68
C GLY A 221 -12.43 -22.07 2.25
N ILE A 222 -12.37 -21.67 0.98
CA ILE A 222 -13.18 -20.54 0.48
C ILE A 222 -14.59 -21.05 0.23
N ASN A 223 -15.60 -20.42 0.84
CA ASN A 223 -17.02 -20.83 0.77
C ASN A 223 -17.32 -22.28 1.19
N THR A 224 -16.37 -22.97 1.82
CA THR A 224 -16.45 -24.41 2.12
C THR A 224 -16.16 -24.69 3.59
N LYS A 225 -16.71 -25.78 4.11
CA LYS A 225 -16.43 -26.27 5.48
C LYS A 225 -15.17 -27.15 5.56
N PHE A 226 -14.42 -27.27 4.46
CA PHE A 226 -13.30 -28.20 4.32
C PHE A 226 -12.12 -27.49 3.65
N PRO A 227 -10.91 -27.67 4.16
CA PRO A 227 -9.73 -27.02 3.61
C PRO A 227 -9.31 -27.67 2.29
N SER A 228 -8.79 -26.89 1.34
CA SER A 228 -8.28 -27.38 0.06
C SER A 228 -6.87 -26.88 -0.28
N ALA A 229 -6.17 -27.62 -1.15
CA ALA A 229 -4.85 -27.21 -1.67
C ALA A 229 -4.91 -25.85 -2.38
N GLU A 230 -5.97 -25.67 -3.18
CA GLU A 230 -6.18 -24.50 -4.03
C GLU A 230 -6.52 -23.26 -3.22
N ASP A 231 -7.45 -23.35 -2.28
CA ASP A 231 -7.80 -22.26 -1.37
C ASP A 231 -6.58 -21.85 -0.52
N THR A 232 -5.86 -22.84 0.01
CA THR A 232 -4.65 -22.62 0.82
C THR A 232 -3.54 -21.95 0.00
N TYR A 233 -3.43 -22.27 -1.28
CA TYR A 233 -2.56 -21.55 -2.21
C TYR A 233 -3.03 -20.11 -2.42
N TRP A 234 -4.25 -19.90 -2.91
CA TRP A 234 -4.71 -18.57 -3.31
C TRP A 234 -4.75 -17.58 -2.14
N VAL A 235 -5.22 -18.01 -0.96
CA VAL A 235 -5.24 -17.15 0.24
C VAL A 235 -3.82 -16.92 0.78
N GLY A 236 -2.98 -17.95 0.83
CA GLY A 236 -1.59 -17.83 1.29
C GLY A 236 -0.74 -16.92 0.40
N ILE A 237 -0.88 -17.03 -0.92
CA ILE A 237 -0.26 -16.11 -1.88
C ILE A 237 -0.77 -14.68 -1.67
N CYS A 238 -2.09 -14.50 -1.55
CA CYS A 238 -2.68 -13.19 -1.35
C CYS A 238 -2.13 -12.52 -0.08
N LEU A 239 -2.28 -13.17 1.08
CA LEU A 239 -1.82 -12.64 2.37
C LEU A 239 -0.31 -12.36 2.41
N GLY A 240 0.52 -13.18 1.74
CA GLY A 240 1.94 -12.91 1.66
C GLY A 240 2.29 -11.69 0.79
N LEU A 241 1.62 -11.50 -0.36
CA LEU A 241 1.83 -10.32 -1.22
C LEU A 241 1.41 -8.98 -0.57
N LEU A 242 0.63 -9.10 0.51
CA LEU A 242 0.15 -8.02 1.35
C LEU A 242 1.03 -7.82 2.60
N ASN A 243 1.99 -8.71 2.85
CA ASN A 243 2.80 -8.82 4.08
C ASN A 243 1.93 -8.98 5.35
N LYS A 244 0.94 -9.88 5.30
CA LYS A 244 -0.05 -10.15 6.38
C LYS A 244 -0.13 -11.63 6.77
N LEU A 245 0.93 -12.41 6.50
CA LEU A 245 1.01 -13.83 6.91
C LEU A 245 1.18 -14.00 8.42
N ASP A 246 1.62 -12.98 9.15
CA ASP A 246 1.68 -12.96 10.61
C ASP A 246 0.30 -13.11 11.29
N LEU A 247 -0.79 -13.00 10.52
CA LEU A 247 -2.17 -13.14 10.99
C LEU A 247 -2.75 -14.57 10.85
N ILE A 248 -1.96 -15.55 10.40
CA ILE A 248 -2.43 -16.93 10.16
C ILE A 248 -1.79 -17.94 11.14
N GLU A 249 -2.54 -18.99 11.45
CA GLU A 249 -2.06 -20.09 12.30
C GLU A 249 -1.20 -21.05 11.47
N PHE A 250 0.12 -20.83 11.52
CA PHE A 250 1.06 -21.45 10.58
C PHE A 250 1.17 -22.98 10.71
N ASN A 251 1.17 -23.53 11.93
CA ASN A 251 1.31 -24.97 12.12
C ASN A 251 0.12 -25.71 11.51
N GLY A 252 -1.11 -25.20 11.67
CA GLY A 252 -2.30 -25.77 11.03
C GLY A 252 -2.20 -25.83 9.51
N VAL A 253 -1.68 -24.78 8.85
CA VAL A 253 -1.46 -24.81 7.39
C VAL A 253 -0.39 -25.84 7.01
N ILE A 254 0.71 -25.90 7.77
CA ILE A 254 1.83 -26.82 7.52
C ILE A 254 1.39 -28.27 7.73
N ASP A 255 0.68 -28.57 8.82
CA ASP A 255 0.23 -29.91 9.17
C ASP A 255 -0.92 -30.37 8.28
N PHE A 256 -1.79 -29.47 7.82
CA PHE A 256 -2.71 -29.72 6.72
C PHE A 256 -1.96 -30.13 5.44
N ILE A 257 -0.99 -29.33 4.99
CA ILE A 257 -0.20 -29.64 3.79
C ILE A 257 0.55 -30.97 3.93
N LYS A 258 1.17 -31.26 5.09
CA LYS A 258 1.79 -32.56 5.38
C LYS A 258 0.78 -33.70 5.27
N GLY A 259 -0.41 -33.55 5.87
CA GLY A 259 -1.48 -34.55 5.86
C GLY A 259 -2.04 -34.84 4.46
N MET A 260 -1.83 -33.94 3.49
CA MET A 260 -2.19 -34.17 2.09
C MET A 260 -1.13 -34.96 1.31
N GLN A 261 0.14 -34.99 1.76
CA GLN A 261 1.21 -35.73 1.08
C GLN A 261 1.00 -37.24 1.21
N GLN A 262 0.86 -37.93 0.08
CA GLN A 262 0.69 -39.38 0.02
C GLN A 262 2.03 -40.12 -0.03
N ASP A 263 2.01 -41.44 0.20
CA ASP A 263 3.23 -42.27 0.16
C ASP A 263 3.94 -42.28 -1.20
N ASN A 264 3.20 -42.09 -2.29
CA ASN A 264 3.79 -41.94 -3.62
C ASN A 264 4.47 -40.58 -3.84
N GLY A 265 4.29 -39.62 -2.92
CA GLY A 265 4.87 -38.28 -2.93
C GLY A 265 3.98 -37.14 -3.44
N GLY A 266 2.88 -37.47 -4.11
CA GLY A 266 1.91 -36.47 -4.59
C GLY A 266 0.92 -36.03 -3.51
N PHE A 267 0.25 -34.90 -3.71
CA PHE A 267 -0.71 -34.31 -2.77
C PHE A 267 -2.15 -34.46 -3.29
N THR A 268 -3.09 -34.78 -2.39
CA THR A 268 -4.54 -34.81 -2.66
C THR A 268 -5.13 -33.39 -2.80
N GLY A 269 -6.42 -33.24 -3.08
CA GLY A 269 -7.06 -31.91 -3.22
C GLY A 269 -7.67 -31.39 -1.92
N GLN A 270 -8.29 -32.29 -1.15
CA GLN A 270 -8.90 -32.02 0.15
C GLN A 270 -8.53 -33.12 1.14
N TYR A 271 -8.35 -32.72 2.40
CA TYR A 271 -8.17 -33.66 3.51
C TYR A 271 -9.54 -34.12 4.02
N THR A 272 -9.97 -35.30 3.60
CA THR A 272 -11.00 -36.05 4.34
C THR A 272 -10.39 -37.40 4.72
N SER A 273 -10.69 -37.88 5.93
CA SER A 273 -10.27 -39.20 6.43
C SER A 273 -10.85 -40.39 5.64
N ILE A 274 -11.62 -40.11 4.59
CA ILE A 274 -12.35 -41.03 3.70
C ILE A 274 -11.97 -40.73 2.22
N SER A 275 -10.99 -39.85 1.97
CA SER A 275 -10.73 -39.29 0.63
C SER A 275 -10.21 -40.32 -0.37
N SER A 276 -11.06 -40.68 -1.33
CA SER A 276 -10.69 -41.47 -2.51
C SER A 276 -10.00 -40.64 -3.61
N GLN A 277 -9.70 -39.37 -3.35
CA GLN A 277 -9.05 -38.49 -4.32
C GLN A 277 -7.61 -38.92 -4.57
N LYS A 278 -7.27 -39.19 -5.82
CA LYS A 278 -5.88 -39.46 -6.24
C LYS A 278 -5.09 -38.14 -6.25
N PRO A 279 -3.78 -38.18 -5.91
CA PRO A 279 -2.90 -37.04 -6.10
C PRO A 279 -2.91 -36.49 -7.52
N THR A 280 -2.76 -35.17 -7.65
CA THR A 280 -2.63 -34.47 -8.93
C THR A 280 -1.33 -33.68 -8.99
N LEU A 281 -0.89 -33.31 -10.20
CA LEU A 281 0.29 -32.45 -10.38
C LEU A 281 0.04 -31.02 -9.89
N ILE A 282 -1.19 -30.53 -10.06
CA ILE A 282 -1.62 -29.19 -9.68
C ILE A 282 -1.57 -29.04 -8.16
N ASN A 283 -2.25 -29.93 -7.43
CA ASN A 283 -2.27 -29.89 -5.96
C ASN A 283 -0.88 -30.09 -5.38
N THR A 284 -0.07 -30.99 -5.96
CA THR A 284 1.33 -31.20 -5.57
C THR A 284 2.13 -29.91 -5.73
N THR A 285 1.97 -29.20 -6.84
CA THR A 285 2.63 -27.92 -7.07
C THR A 285 2.14 -26.85 -6.11
N GLN A 286 0.82 -26.66 -6.00
CA GLN A 286 0.20 -25.67 -5.13
C GLN A 286 0.65 -25.87 -3.68
N CYS A 287 0.47 -27.07 -3.09
CA CYS A 287 0.93 -27.38 -1.74
C CYS A 287 2.42 -27.10 -1.52
N ILE A 288 3.29 -27.44 -2.49
CA ILE A 288 4.73 -27.20 -2.38
C ILE A 288 5.05 -25.70 -2.44
N ILE A 289 4.43 -24.93 -3.36
CA ILE A 289 4.63 -23.47 -3.47
C ILE A 289 4.09 -22.76 -2.23
N SER A 290 2.87 -23.07 -1.79
CA SER A 290 2.26 -22.53 -0.58
C SER A 290 3.17 -22.75 0.62
N LEU A 291 3.64 -23.99 0.79
CA LEU A 291 4.55 -24.32 1.86
C LEU A 291 5.84 -23.51 1.77
N PHE A 292 6.53 -23.48 0.64
CA PHE A 292 7.78 -22.71 0.53
C PHE A 292 7.59 -21.22 0.78
N TYR A 293 6.48 -20.65 0.30
CA TYR A 293 6.22 -19.24 0.46
C TYR A 293 5.92 -18.89 1.92
N ILE A 294 5.01 -19.63 2.55
CA ILE A 294 4.62 -19.45 3.95
C ILE A 294 5.82 -19.75 4.87
N TRP A 295 6.58 -20.82 4.61
CA TRP A 295 7.77 -21.25 5.36
C TRP A 295 8.93 -20.25 5.27
N ASN A 296 9.15 -19.61 4.13
CA ASN A 296 10.18 -18.56 4.02
C ASN A 296 9.80 -17.31 4.82
N ASN A 297 8.53 -16.90 4.78
CA ASN A 297 8.05 -15.73 5.53
C ASN A 297 8.08 -15.97 7.05
N ILE A 298 7.65 -17.16 7.53
CA ILE A 298 7.69 -17.46 8.97
C ILE A 298 9.14 -17.56 9.50
N ILE A 299 10.07 -18.12 8.72
CA ILE A 299 11.51 -18.11 9.07
C ILE A 299 11.99 -16.67 9.23
N GLU A 300 11.66 -15.76 8.31
CA GLU A 300 12.05 -14.36 8.42
C GLU A 300 11.42 -13.65 9.63
N ILE A 301 10.16 -13.93 9.95
CA ILE A 301 9.49 -13.38 11.14
C ILE A 301 10.19 -13.85 12.43
N ILE A 302 10.47 -15.14 12.57
CA ILE A 302 11.17 -15.72 13.73
C ILE A 302 12.61 -15.20 13.82
N GLU A 303 13.31 -15.11 12.70
CA GLU A 303 14.65 -14.52 12.59
C GLU A 303 14.65 -13.08 13.11
N ASN A 304 13.71 -12.24 12.66
CA ASN A 304 13.61 -10.85 13.12
C ASN A 304 13.33 -10.77 14.63
N GLU A 305 12.51 -11.68 15.19
CA GLU A 305 12.26 -11.75 16.63
C GLU A 305 13.52 -12.16 17.42
N ILE A 306 14.27 -13.17 16.97
CA ILE A 306 15.54 -13.58 17.59
C ILE A 306 16.54 -12.41 17.58
N LEU A 307 16.67 -11.71 16.44
CA LEU A 307 17.57 -10.56 16.31
C LEU A 307 17.14 -9.38 17.20
N TYR A 308 15.83 -9.15 17.36
CA TYR A 308 15.30 -8.14 18.27
C TYR A 308 15.66 -8.46 19.74
N HIS A 309 15.51 -9.72 20.15
CA HIS A 309 15.90 -10.13 21.51
C HIS A 309 17.42 -10.12 21.70
N ALA A 310 18.22 -10.49 20.70
CA ALA A 310 19.70 -10.48 20.76
C ALA A 310 20.31 -9.09 20.93
N HIS A 311 19.58 -8.05 20.53
CA HIS A 311 19.96 -6.67 20.79
C HIS A 311 19.73 -6.25 22.25
N LYS A 312 18.74 -6.85 22.91
CA LYS A 312 18.22 -6.40 24.22
C LYS A 312 18.63 -7.30 25.38
N TYR A 313 18.96 -8.57 25.13
CA TYR A 313 19.18 -9.59 26.15
C TYR A 313 20.40 -10.46 25.82
N PHE A 314 21.19 -10.80 26.84
CA PHE A 314 22.31 -11.74 26.73
C PHE A 314 21.85 -13.21 26.69
N ASP A 315 20.75 -13.55 27.36
CA ASP A 315 20.16 -14.90 27.36
C ASP A 315 18.79 -14.86 26.64
N ILE A 316 18.68 -15.43 25.44
CA ILE A 316 17.43 -15.48 24.65
C ILE A 316 16.79 -16.86 24.75
N TYR A 317 15.76 -17.00 25.58
CA TYR A 317 14.99 -18.24 25.68
C TYR A 317 14.15 -18.46 24.41
N LEU A 318 14.17 -19.66 23.83
CA LEU A 318 13.46 -19.94 22.57
C LEU A 318 11.95 -20.19 22.78
N ILE A 319 11.54 -20.58 23.99
CA ILE A 319 10.15 -20.95 24.33
C ILE A 319 9.14 -19.81 24.10
N PRO A 320 9.38 -18.54 24.48
CA PRO A 320 8.46 -17.44 24.18
C PRO A 320 8.26 -17.21 22.68
N ILE A 321 9.32 -17.29 21.87
CA ILE A 321 9.26 -17.13 20.41
C ILE A 321 8.46 -18.28 19.79
N THR A 322 8.73 -19.51 20.25
CA THR A 322 8.01 -20.74 19.87
C THR A 322 6.50 -20.61 20.09
N LYS A 323 6.09 -20.04 21.24
CA LYS A 323 4.68 -19.80 21.58
C LYS A 323 4.05 -18.64 20.80
N LYS A 324 4.79 -17.55 20.58
CA LYS A 324 4.29 -16.35 19.89
C LYS A 324 3.86 -16.64 18.46
N TYR A 325 4.63 -17.47 17.75
CA TYR A 325 4.38 -17.80 16.33
C TYR A 325 3.74 -19.17 16.12
N LEU A 326 3.39 -19.87 17.21
CA LEU A 326 2.83 -21.23 17.18
C LEU A 326 3.66 -22.17 16.28
N VAL A 327 4.93 -22.40 16.64
CA VAL A 327 5.87 -23.25 15.90
C VAL A 327 6.51 -24.32 16.79
N SER A 328 7.35 -25.21 16.22
CA SER A 328 8.18 -26.13 17.02
C SER A 328 9.41 -25.41 17.59
N MET A 329 9.87 -25.85 18.76
CA MET A 329 11.07 -25.31 19.40
C MET A 329 12.34 -25.63 18.58
N ASP A 330 12.36 -26.76 17.88
CA ASP A 330 13.48 -27.14 17.02
C ASP A 330 13.57 -26.27 15.76
N LEU A 331 12.45 -25.78 15.19
CA LEU A 331 12.49 -24.77 14.12
C LEU A 331 13.20 -23.49 14.60
N VAL A 332 12.84 -22.99 15.79
CA VAL A 332 13.45 -21.79 16.35
C VAL A 332 14.94 -22.03 16.66
N ALA A 333 15.30 -23.24 17.10
CA ALA A 333 16.68 -23.63 17.34
C ALA A 333 17.51 -23.73 16.04
N GLU A 334 16.99 -24.34 14.97
CA GLU A 334 17.64 -24.40 13.64
C GLU A 334 17.88 -22.99 13.07
N ILE A 335 16.90 -22.08 13.19
CA ILE A 335 17.06 -20.67 12.77
C ILE A 335 18.16 -19.98 13.62
N ALA A 336 18.19 -20.22 14.92
CA ALA A 336 19.21 -19.66 15.81
C ALA A 336 20.62 -20.21 15.51
N GLU A 337 20.75 -21.52 15.27
CA GLU A 337 21.98 -22.19 14.83
C GLU A 337 22.47 -21.62 13.49
N TRP A 338 21.54 -21.39 12.55
CA TRP A 338 21.85 -20.74 11.28
C TRP A 338 22.37 -19.31 11.49
N LEU A 339 21.72 -18.50 12.32
CA LEU A 339 22.15 -17.12 12.60
C LEU A 339 23.53 -17.06 13.26
N LEU A 340 23.82 -17.98 14.21
CA LEU A 340 25.13 -18.12 14.83
C LEU A 340 26.20 -18.56 13.80
N SER A 341 25.89 -19.58 13.00
CA SER A 341 26.80 -20.12 11.97
C SER A 341 27.19 -19.08 10.91
N ASN A 342 26.26 -18.17 10.59
CA ASN A 342 26.49 -17.05 9.66
C ASN A 342 27.03 -15.80 10.35
N LYS A 343 27.27 -15.82 11.67
CA LYS A 343 27.74 -14.69 12.50
C LYS A 343 26.82 -13.45 12.48
N TRP A 344 25.52 -13.67 12.29
CA TRP A 344 24.49 -12.63 12.44
C TRP A 344 24.22 -12.28 13.91
N ILE A 345 24.61 -13.18 14.80
CA ILE A 345 24.76 -13.02 16.24
C ILE A 345 26.04 -13.73 16.68
N GLU A 346 26.76 -13.19 17.66
CA GLU A 346 27.92 -13.83 18.28
C GLU A 346 27.45 -14.49 19.59
N GLY A 347 27.58 -15.81 19.70
CA GLY A 347 27.07 -16.57 20.85
C GLY A 347 27.15 -18.09 20.68
N GLU A 348 26.40 -18.81 21.50
CA GLU A 348 26.19 -20.26 21.40
C GLU A 348 24.74 -20.63 21.79
N ILE A 349 24.18 -21.69 21.19
CA ILE A 349 22.95 -22.30 21.74
C ILE A 349 23.37 -23.19 22.90
N ILE A 350 22.83 -22.87 24.08
CA ILE A 350 22.95 -23.71 25.25
C ILE A 350 21.70 -24.59 25.35
N ASP A 351 21.92 -25.88 25.12
CA ASP A 351 20.99 -26.91 25.55
C ASP A 351 21.25 -27.26 27.02
N ARG A 352 20.43 -26.70 27.92
CA ARG A 352 20.53 -26.99 29.34
C ARG A 352 20.12 -28.42 29.69
N GLU A 353 19.38 -29.16 28.86
CA GLU A 353 19.08 -30.57 29.15
C GLU A 353 20.35 -31.42 28.98
N VAL A 354 21.18 -31.14 27.97
CA VAL A 354 22.49 -31.79 27.78
C VAL A 354 23.49 -31.43 28.89
N MET A 355 23.60 -30.14 29.24
CA MET A 355 24.47 -29.75 30.36
C MET A 355 23.97 -30.30 31.70
N PHE A 356 22.65 -30.33 31.91
CA PHE A 356 22.03 -30.92 33.09
C PHE A 356 22.32 -32.42 33.19
N GLU A 357 22.26 -33.18 32.08
CA GLU A 357 22.64 -34.59 32.08
C GLU A 357 24.09 -34.82 32.52
N SER A 358 25.02 -34.01 32.02
CA SER A 358 26.45 -34.09 32.39
C SER A 358 26.66 -33.75 33.86
N TYR A 359 26.08 -32.64 34.32
CA TYR A 359 26.05 -32.25 35.73
C TYR A 359 25.46 -33.37 36.61
N PHE A 360 24.29 -33.90 36.24
CA PHE A 360 23.59 -34.98 36.95
C PHE A 360 24.44 -36.25 37.06
N LYS A 361 25.09 -36.68 35.98
CA LYS A 361 26.01 -37.85 35.98
C LYS A 361 27.20 -37.66 36.93
N ASN A 362 27.69 -36.43 37.10
CA ASN A 362 28.80 -36.09 38.00
C ASN A 362 28.37 -35.87 39.46
N GLN A 363 27.07 -35.73 39.74
CA GLN A 363 26.55 -35.62 41.10
C GLN A 363 26.65 -36.95 41.86
N ASN A 364 26.81 -36.87 43.19
CA ASN A 364 26.76 -38.05 44.04
C ASN A 364 25.35 -38.67 44.05
N GLN A 365 25.24 -39.96 44.41
CA GLN A 365 23.99 -40.72 44.36
C GLN A 365 22.83 -40.08 45.14
N ILE A 366 23.11 -39.39 46.26
CA ILE A 366 22.09 -38.70 47.06
C ILE A 366 21.60 -37.44 46.34
N SER A 367 22.51 -36.62 45.80
CA SER A 367 22.16 -35.49 44.95
C SER A 367 21.35 -35.94 43.72
N GLN A 368 21.73 -37.04 43.07
CA GLN A 368 20.97 -37.61 41.94
C GLN A 368 19.54 -38.03 42.32
N GLN A 369 19.34 -38.66 43.47
CA GLN A 369 17.99 -39.00 43.96
C GLN A 369 17.14 -37.74 44.21
N ILE A 370 17.71 -36.71 44.83
CA ILE A 370 17.02 -35.43 45.07
C ILE A 370 16.67 -34.76 43.73
N ILE A 371 17.65 -34.64 42.83
CA ILE A 371 17.46 -34.04 41.51
C ILE A 371 16.37 -34.78 40.73
N ASN A 372 16.38 -36.11 40.71
CA ASN A 372 15.33 -36.89 40.04
C ASN A 372 13.93 -36.62 40.62
N ALA A 373 13.80 -36.46 41.94
CA ALA A 373 12.53 -36.11 42.56
C ALA A 373 12.08 -34.69 42.18
N ILE A 374 13.00 -33.72 42.17
CA ILE A 374 12.75 -32.35 41.70
C ILE A 374 12.30 -32.39 40.23
N MET A 375 13.11 -32.95 39.33
CA MET A 375 12.81 -32.99 37.89
C MET A 375 11.53 -33.75 37.57
N LYS A 376 11.25 -34.86 38.28
CA LYS A 376 9.98 -35.56 38.17
C LYS A 376 8.84 -34.63 38.54
N HIS A 377 8.93 -33.93 39.67
CA HIS A 377 7.94 -32.95 40.11
C HIS A 377 7.78 -31.81 39.09
N VAL A 378 8.87 -31.20 38.59
CA VAL A 378 8.77 -30.12 37.58
C VAL A 378 8.17 -30.61 36.26
N LYS A 379 8.52 -31.82 35.80
CA LYS A 379 7.95 -32.41 34.58
C LYS A 379 6.48 -32.82 34.76
N SER A 380 6.08 -33.34 35.93
CA SER A 380 4.68 -33.74 36.19
C SER A 380 3.77 -32.57 36.61
N PHE A 381 4.32 -31.48 37.14
CA PHE A 381 3.56 -30.36 37.70
C PHE A 381 3.93 -29.00 37.06
N GLN A 382 4.13 -28.94 35.73
CA GLN A 382 4.36 -27.66 35.00
C GLN A 382 3.30 -26.57 35.24
N LYS A 383 2.14 -26.91 35.82
CA LYS A 383 1.08 -25.97 36.22
C LYS A 383 1.22 -25.46 37.67
N GLN A 384 1.76 -26.26 38.60
CA GLN A 384 2.07 -25.77 39.95
C GLN A 384 3.42 -25.06 39.91
N LYS A 385 3.41 -23.78 40.24
CA LYS A 385 4.63 -22.97 40.29
C LYS A 385 5.41 -23.11 41.59
N GLU A 386 4.95 -23.95 42.52
CA GLU A 386 5.43 -23.99 43.90
C GLU A 386 5.78 -25.42 44.32
N LEU A 387 6.97 -25.60 44.91
CA LEU A 387 7.50 -26.89 45.36
C LEU A 387 7.99 -26.72 46.80
N ASP A 388 7.25 -27.29 47.75
CA ASP A 388 7.67 -27.31 49.17
C ASP A 388 8.83 -28.29 49.34
N LEU A 389 10.02 -27.73 49.55
CA LEU A 389 11.27 -28.47 49.74
C LEU A 389 11.24 -29.33 51.01
N LYS A 390 10.43 -28.97 52.01
CA LYS A 390 10.25 -29.75 53.23
C LYS A 390 9.39 -30.97 52.97
N GLU A 391 8.32 -30.84 52.18
CA GLU A 391 7.50 -31.99 51.80
C GLU A 391 8.29 -32.93 50.89
N LEU A 392 8.99 -32.39 49.88
CA LEU A 392 9.88 -33.16 49.02
C LEU A 392 10.95 -33.90 49.83
N SER A 393 11.49 -33.28 50.89
CA SER A 393 12.52 -33.89 51.74
C SER A 393 12.07 -35.13 52.53
N LYS A 394 10.75 -35.34 52.71
CA LYS A 394 10.22 -36.54 53.38
C LYS A 394 10.39 -37.82 52.56
N ASN A 395 10.62 -37.70 51.24
CA ASN A 395 10.81 -38.83 50.35
C ASN A 395 12.20 -39.50 50.46
N PHE A 396 13.01 -39.08 51.44
CA PHE A 396 14.39 -39.51 51.60
C PHE A 396 14.72 -39.87 53.04
N ASP A 397 15.57 -40.89 53.20
CA ASP A 397 15.92 -41.56 54.46
C ASP A 397 17.30 -41.16 55.01
N PHE A 398 18.04 -40.28 54.31
CA PHE A 398 19.35 -39.78 54.75
C PHE A 398 19.27 -38.65 55.80
N SER A 399 20.35 -38.51 56.58
CA SER A 399 20.45 -37.50 57.65
C SER A 399 20.35 -36.05 57.12
N ASN A 400 19.55 -35.24 57.81
CA ASN A 400 19.22 -33.84 57.48
C ASN A 400 18.70 -33.65 56.04
N PRO A 401 17.60 -34.31 55.64
CA PRO A 401 17.20 -34.37 54.24
C PRO A 401 16.77 -32.99 53.71
N LEU A 402 16.09 -32.16 54.52
CA LEU A 402 15.71 -30.80 54.12
C LEU A 402 16.91 -29.91 53.76
N GLU A 403 17.99 -29.93 54.55
CA GLU A 403 19.18 -29.13 54.22
C GLU A 403 19.86 -29.62 52.94
N ARG A 404 19.89 -30.94 52.71
CA ARG A 404 20.39 -31.51 51.44
C ARG A 404 19.52 -31.12 50.25
N VAL A 405 18.18 -31.15 50.39
CA VAL A 405 17.26 -30.70 49.34
C VAL A 405 17.46 -29.21 49.03
N LYS A 406 17.55 -28.34 50.05
CA LYS A 406 17.86 -26.92 49.84
C LYS A 406 19.20 -26.70 49.13
N LEU A 407 20.24 -27.42 49.53
CA LEU A 407 21.56 -27.32 48.91
C LEU A 407 21.49 -27.69 47.43
N VAL A 408 20.83 -28.81 47.10
CA VAL A 408 20.64 -29.24 45.70
C VAL A 408 19.77 -28.26 44.92
N VAL A 409 18.69 -27.72 45.49
CA VAL A 409 17.85 -26.71 44.82
C VAL A 409 18.61 -25.42 44.57
N ASN A 410 19.35 -24.91 45.56
CA ASN A 410 20.21 -23.76 45.39
C ASN A 410 21.30 -24.02 44.36
N ASP A 411 21.91 -25.21 44.33
CA ASP A 411 22.92 -25.56 43.33
C ASP A 411 22.29 -25.62 41.92
N LEU A 412 21.10 -26.19 41.76
CA LEU A 412 20.35 -26.16 40.49
C LEU A 412 19.99 -24.72 40.05
N LEU A 413 19.65 -23.82 40.98
CA LEU A 413 19.38 -22.41 40.69
C LEU A 413 20.65 -21.62 40.34
N ILE A 414 21.74 -21.82 41.09
CA ILE A 414 23.05 -21.17 40.89
C ILE A 414 23.63 -21.57 39.52
N ASN A 415 23.59 -22.86 39.18
CA ASN A 415 23.98 -23.35 37.86
C ASN A 415 22.91 -23.10 36.77
N LYS A 416 21.81 -22.40 37.10
CA LYS A 416 20.67 -22.10 36.23
C LYS A 416 20.01 -23.33 35.54
N PHE A 417 20.19 -24.56 36.06
CA PHE A 417 19.43 -25.75 35.58
C PHE A 417 17.96 -25.72 35.98
N LEU A 418 17.63 -24.86 36.94
CA LEU A 418 16.30 -24.54 37.40
C LEU A 418 16.23 -23.01 37.44
N THR A 419 15.12 -22.41 37.03
CA THR A 419 14.80 -21.03 37.43
C THR A 419 13.87 -21.07 38.64
N GLY A 420 13.65 -19.93 39.31
CA GLY A 420 12.71 -19.81 40.42
C GLY A 420 13.30 -19.15 41.66
N ASP A 421 12.44 -18.79 42.60
CA ASP A 421 12.77 -18.08 43.84
C ASP A 421 12.56 -19.01 45.04
N VAL A 422 13.59 -19.23 45.88
CA VAL A 422 13.39 -19.96 47.15
C VAL A 422 12.92 -18.97 48.22
N LYS A 423 11.62 -18.99 48.52
CA LYS A 423 11.05 -18.21 49.63
C LYS A 423 10.96 -19.03 50.90
N THR A 424 11.15 -18.35 52.03
CA THR A 424 10.97 -18.94 53.37
C THR A 424 9.72 -18.36 54.00
N TYR A 425 8.67 -19.18 54.16
CA TYR A 425 7.39 -18.75 54.72
C TYR A 425 6.93 -19.72 55.81
N LYS A 426 6.63 -19.23 57.01
CA LYS A 426 6.17 -20.04 58.17
C LYS A 426 7.00 -21.32 58.44
N LYS A 427 8.34 -21.26 58.29
CA LYS A 427 9.29 -22.40 58.41
C LYS A 427 9.13 -23.50 57.33
N ARG A 428 8.40 -23.24 56.24
CA ARG A 428 8.48 -23.97 54.97
C ARG A 428 9.47 -23.26 54.05
N TYR A 429 10.07 -24.01 53.15
CA TYR A 429 10.96 -23.50 52.10
C TYR A 429 10.32 -23.89 50.79
N ILE A 430 9.85 -22.90 50.05
CA ILE A 430 9.09 -23.10 48.81
C ILE A 430 9.95 -22.57 47.68
N LEU A 431 10.22 -23.43 46.70
CA LEU A 431 10.74 -22.98 45.42
C LEU A 431 9.54 -22.53 44.58
N GLU A 432 9.47 -21.24 44.25
CA GLU A 432 8.38 -20.62 43.50
C GLU A 432 8.81 -20.23 42.08
N ASN A 433 7.84 -20.09 41.17
CA ASN A 433 8.02 -19.70 39.76
C ASN A 433 9.05 -20.54 38.99
N PHE A 434 9.25 -21.79 39.39
CA PHE A 434 10.25 -22.62 38.73
C PHE A 434 9.84 -23.05 37.34
N ALA A 435 10.83 -23.11 36.46
CA ALA A 435 10.73 -23.72 35.14
C ALA A 435 12.02 -24.47 34.87
N LEU A 436 11.94 -25.52 34.06
CA LEU A 436 13.12 -26.02 33.37
C LEU A 436 13.45 -25.02 32.26
N PRO A 437 14.61 -24.36 32.32
CA PRO A 437 15.04 -23.51 31.23
C PRO A 437 15.42 -24.40 30.05
N GLY A 438 14.61 -24.36 28.99
CA GLY A 438 14.89 -25.08 27.74
C GLY A 438 16.05 -24.45 26.96
N LYS A 439 16.20 -24.87 25.69
CA LYS A 439 17.17 -24.28 24.77
C LYS A 439 17.09 -22.75 24.78
N TYR A 440 18.24 -22.10 24.93
CA TYR A 440 18.36 -20.65 24.86
C TYR A 440 19.68 -20.27 24.16
N ILE A 441 19.71 -19.07 23.58
CA ILE A 441 20.91 -18.53 22.95
C ILE A 441 21.63 -17.68 23.99
N HIS A 442 22.89 -17.98 24.27
CA HIS A 442 23.76 -17.09 25.03
C HIS A 442 24.54 -16.21 24.05
N ILE A 443 24.16 -14.93 23.99
CA ILE A 443 24.79 -13.90 23.17
C ILE A 443 26.05 -13.42 23.88
N THR A 444 27.22 -13.67 23.30
CA THR A 444 28.50 -13.20 23.85
C THR A 444 28.72 -11.70 23.58
N LYS A 445 28.06 -11.16 22.55
CA LYS A 445 28.16 -9.75 22.17
C LYS A 445 26.86 -9.29 21.50
N PRO A 446 26.12 -8.33 22.09
CA PRO A 446 24.88 -7.83 21.51
C PRO A 446 25.19 -7.06 20.22
N ILE A 447 24.32 -7.24 19.22
CA ILE A 447 24.41 -6.55 17.93
C ILE A 447 23.24 -5.56 17.83
N SER A 448 23.44 -4.45 17.12
CA SER A 448 22.41 -3.44 16.95
C SER A 448 21.30 -3.94 16.03
N TYR A 449 20.11 -4.23 16.58
CA TYR A 449 18.93 -4.58 15.78
C TYR A 449 18.60 -3.48 14.75
N ALA A 450 18.81 -2.22 15.12
CA ALA A 450 18.64 -1.08 14.21
C ALA A 450 19.63 -1.10 13.03
N GLU A 451 20.87 -1.59 13.23
CA GLU A 451 21.83 -1.77 12.13
C GLU A 451 21.42 -2.92 11.22
N ILE A 452 21.01 -4.07 11.76
CA ILE A 452 20.59 -5.24 10.95
C ILE A 452 19.31 -4.94 10.17
N ILE A 453 18.28 -4.37 10.81
CA ILE A 453 17.05 -3.96 10.10
C ILE A 453 17.32 -2.81 9.14
N GLY A 454 18.26 -1.92 9.46
CA GLY A 454 18.77 -0.91 8.54
C GLY A 454 19.44 -1.54 7.30
N GLU A 455 20.27 -2.57 7.48
CA GLU A 455 20.84 -3.35 6.39
C GLU A 455 19.76 -4.11 5.60
N LYS A 456 18.80 -4.80 6.24
CA LYS A 456 17.68 -5.47 5.55
C LYS A 456 16.88 -4.50 4.67
N LYS A 457 16.50 -3.33 5.22
CA LYS A 457 15.73 -2.31 4.48
C LYS A 457 16.52 -1.73 3.31
N ARG A 458 17.81 -1.40 3.52
CA ARG A 458 18.68 -0.93 2.43
C ARG A 458 18.88 -2.02 1.36
N MET A 459 19.06 -3.28 1.77
CA MET A 459 19.22 -4.43 0.89
C MET A 459 17.98 -4.64 0.01
N GLU A 460 16.77 -4.56 0.59
CA GLU A 460 15.54 -4.69 -0.20
C GLU A 460 15.40 -3.52 -1.18
N VAL A 461 15.67 -2.28 -0.76
CA VAL A 461 15.71 -1.12 -1.67
C VAL A 461 16.71 -1.31 -2.82
N ASP A 462 17.91 -1.82 -2.53
CA ASP A 462 18.93 -2.10 -3.54
C ASP A 462 18.59 -3.29 -4.44
N LYS A 463 17.90 -4.31 -3.92
CA LYS A 463 17.30 -5.41 -4.70
C LYS A 463 16.22 -4.88 -5.64
N GLN A 464 15.37 -3.96 -5.19
CA GLN A 464 14.39 -3.28 -6.06
C GLN A 464 15.08 -2.44 -7.14
N LYS A 465 16.18 -1.71 -6.83
CA LYS A 465 17.01 -1.03 -7.85
C LYS A 465 17.59 -2.01 -8.88
N LEU A 466 18.09 -3.17 -8.45
CA LEU A 466 18.60 -4.20 -9.36
C LEU A 466 17.50 -4.80 -10.24
N ILE A 467 16.29 -5.00 -9.70
CA ILE A 467 15.12 -5.45 -10.47
C ILE A 467 14.71 -4.39 -11.49
N ALA A 468 14.64 -3.11 -11.11
CA ALA A 468 14.29 -2.00 -11.98
C ALA A 468 15.32 -1.80 -13.11
N LEU A 469 16.62 -1.72 -12.79
CA LEU A 469 17.69 -1.61 -13.78
C LEU A 469 17.73 -2.82 -14.72
N ARG A 470 17.44 -4.03 -14.22
CA ARG A 470 17.32 -5.23 -15.06
C ARG A 470 16.14 -5.13 -16.01
N ALA A 471 14.96 -4.67 -15.56
CA ALA A 471 13.79 -4.51 -16.40
C ALA A 471 14.03 -3.45 -17.49
N GLU A 472 14.64 -2.30 -17.12
CA GLU A 472 15.06 -1.26 -18.05
C GLU A 472 16.03 -1.79 -19.12
N LEU A 473 17.06 -2.55 -18.72
CA LEU A 473 18.02 -3.15 -19.64
C LEU A 473 17.41 -4.20 -20.59
N ILE A 474 16.36 -4.90 -20.17
CA ILE A 474 15.63 -5.86 -21.02
C ILE A 474 14.80 -5.13 -22.09
N GLU A 475 14.14 -4.01 -21.77
CA GLU A 475 13.35 -3.26 -22.76
C GLU A 475 14.20 -2.30 -23.61
N THR A 476 15.43 -1.99 -23.19
CA THR A 476 16.31 -1.03 -23.88
C THR A 476 16.54 -1.34 -25.37
N PRO A 477 16.83 -2.58 -25.82
CA PRO A 477 16.96 -2.88 -27.24
C PRO A 477 15.72 -2.53 -28.07
N ARG A 478 14.51 -2.72 -27.52
CA ARG A 478 13.25 -2.38 -28.22
C ARG A 478 13.02 -0.87 -28.27
N ARG A 479 13.33 -0.17 -27.18
CA ARG A 479 13.28 1.31 -27.13
C ARG A 479 14.20 1.93 -28.18
N ILE A 480 15.45 1.48 -28.25
CA ILE A 480 16.45 1.93 -29.23
C ILE A 480 15.95 1.72 -30.67
N LEU A 481 15.39 0.54 -30.98
CA LEU A 481 14.81 0.26 -32.30
C LEU A 481 13.70 1.25 -32.66
N LYS A 482 12.76 1.53 -31.73
CA LYS A 482 11.64 2.44 -31.97
C LYS A 482 12.09 3.90 -32.12
N GLU A 483 12.94 4.39 -31.22
CA GLU A 483 13.43 5.77 -31.26
C GLU A 483 14.21 6.06 -32.55
N ILE A 484 15.07 5.13 -32.98
CA ILE A 484 15.92 5.34 -34.15
C ILE A 484 15.15 5.12 -35.46
N GLN A 485 14.14 4.23 -35.48
CA GLN A 485 13.24 4.12 -36.65
C GLN A 485 12.56 5.47 -36.96
N ILE A 486 12.12 6.21 -35.94
CA ILE A 486 11.51 7.54 -36.12
C ILE A 486 12.48 8.54 -36.80
N ILE A 487 13.78 8.48 -36.48
CA ILE A 487 14.82 9.32 -37.10
C ILE A 487 15.11 8.86 -38.55
N ILE A 488 15.13 7.55 -38.80
CA ILE A 488 15.28 6.97 -40.15
C ILE A 488 14.07 7.32 -41.05
N ASP A 489 12.86 7.36 -40.49
CA ASP A 489 11.63 7.68 -41.22
C ASP A 489 11.57 9.16 -41.65
N LYS A 490 12.27 10.05 -40.92
CA LYS A 490 12.55 11.44 -41.33
C LYS A 490 13.70 11.58 -42.35
N GLU A 491 14.34 10.47 -42.73
CA GLU A 491 15.52 10.39 -43.61
C GLU A 491 16.80 11.04 -43.01
N GLU A 492 16.85 11.24 -41.68
CA GLU A 492 17.97 11.85 -40.92
C GLU A 492 19.09 10.83 -40.62
N ILE A 493 19.64 10.20 -41.67
CA ILE A 493 20.55 9.04 -41.58
C ILE A 493 21.81 9.27 -40.71
N SER A 494 22.37 10.47 -40.70
CA SER A 494 23.55 10.79 -39.88
C SER A 494 23.21 10.83 -38.38
N GLU A 495 22.07 11.42 -38.03
CA GLU A 495 21.58 11.51 -36.65
C GLU A 495 21.21 10.12 -36.11
N ALA A 496 20.52 9.30 -36.92
CA ALA A 496 20.21 7.91 -36.59
C ALA A 496 21.46 7.09 -36.22
N ASN A 497 22.57 7.26 -36.97
CA ASN A 497 23.84 6.60 -36.69
C ASN A 497 24.52 7.08 -35.40
N ASN A 498 24.46 8.38 -35.11
CA ASN A 498 25.05 8.94 -33.89
C ASN A 498 24.25 8.51 -32.66
N LYS A 499 22.92 8.67 -32.70
CA LYS A 499 22.00 8.20 -31.66
C LYS A 499 22.13 6.70 -31.38
N LEU A 500 22.34 5.87 -32.42
CA LEU A 500 22.61 4.43 -32.25
C LEU A 500 23.88 4.16 -31.44
N LYS A 501 24.98 4.87 -31.74
CA LYS A 501 26.24 4.72 -31.02
C LYS A 501 26.11 5.15 -29.57
N ASP A 502 25.46 6.28 -29.32
CA ASP A 502 25.28 6.86 -27.98
C ASP A 502 24.37 5.99 -27.11
N GLU A 503 23.24 5.49 -27.63
CA GLU A 503 22.36 4.60 -26.88
C GLU A 503 23.03 3.24 -26.58
N ILE A 504 23.81 2.67 -27.52
CA ILE A 504 24.56 1.43 -27.28
C ILE A 504 25.66 1.65 -26.23
N LYS A 505 26.35 2.79 -26.26
CA LYS A 505 27.33 3.19 -25.24
C LYS A 505 26.66 3.33 -23.87
N SER A 506 25.56 4.08 -23.79
CA SER A 506 24.76 4.25 -22.57
C SER A 506 24.25 2.92 -22.01
N THR A 507 23.79 2.01 -22.88
CA THR A 507 23.33 0.67 -22.46
C THR A 507 24.46 -0.16 -21.86
N ARG A 508 25.66 -0.11 -22.45
CA ARG A 508 26.86 -0.78 -21.90
C ARG A 508 27.28 -0.16 -20.56
N GLU A 509 27.22 1.16 -20.43
CA GLU A 509 27.45 1.85 -19.16
C GLU A 509 26.40 1.47 -18.10
N LYS A 510 25.13 1.29 -18.45
CA LYS A 510 24.08 0.78 -17.53
C LYS A 510 24.33 -0.67 -17.11
N ILE A 511 24.79 -1.54 -18.00
CA ILE A 511 25.23 -2.91 -17.66
C ILE A 511 26.40 -2.86 -16.66
N LEU A 512 27.41 -2.02 -16.91
CA LEU A 512 28.54 -1.83 -15.99
C LEU A 512 28.09 -1.28 -14.63
N LYS A 513 27.23 -0.25 -14.61
CA LYS A 513 26.64 0.30 -13.38
C LYS A 513 25.84 -0.74 -12.59
N LEU A 514 25.13 -1.65 -13.25
CA LEU A 514 24.43 -2.76 -12.59
C LEU A 514 25.45 -3.72 -11.96
N GLU A 515 26.53 -4.06 -12.67
CA GLU A 515 27.59 -4.93 -12.14
C GLU A 515 28.41 -4.28 -11.01
N GLU A 516 28.65 -2.98 -11.08
CA GLU A 516 29.24 -2.17 -10.01
C GLU A 516 28.31 -2.09 -8.81
N LEU A 517 27.00 -1.89 -9.01
CA LEU A 517 26.00 -1.93 -7.96
C LEU A 517 25.96 -3.31 -7.30
N MET A 518 25.95 -4.40 -8.07
CA MET A 518 26.07 -5.77 -7.55
C MET A 518 27.34 -5.97 -6.73
N LYS A 519 28.50 -5.47 -7.19
CA LYS A 519 29.77 -5.56 -6.45
C LYS A 519 29.72 -4.73 -5.17
N LYS A 520 29.22 -3.49 -5.24
CA LYS A 520 29.04 -2.57 -4.12
C LYS A 520 28.18 -3.22 -3.05
N ILE A 521 26.97 -3.66 -3.39
CA ILE A 521 26.06 -4.42 -2.53
C ILE A 521 26.79 -5.62 -1.90
N ASN A 522 27.43 -6.49 -2.69
CA ASN A 522 28.20 -7.65 -2.18
C ASN A 522 29.37 -7.31 -1.23
N SER A 523 29.73 -6.03 -1.07
CA SER A 523 30.82 -5.54 -0.21
C SER A 523 30.36 -4.55 0.88
N GLU A 524 29.14 -4.01 0.78
CA GLU A 524 28.63 -2.93 1.62
C GLU A 524 27.80 -3.44 2.80
N TYR A 525 27.07 -4.54 2.61
CA TYR A 525 26.36 -5.23 3.69
C TYR A 525 27.37 -6.05 4.49
N LYS A 526 27.57 -5.68 5.76
CA LYS A 526 28.57 -6.31 6.64
C LYS A 526 28.01 -7.48 7.42
N ILE A 527 26.70 -7.47 7.69
CA ILE A 527 26.01 -8.44 8.53
C ILE A 527 25.26 -9.44 7.64
N ILE A 528 24.63 -8.97 6.57
CA ILE A 528 23.79 -9.79 5.69
C ILE A 528 24.55 -10.23 4.44
N ASP A 529 24.76 -11.54 4.24
CA ASP A 529 25.35 -12.05 3.00
C ASP A 529 24.35 -11.96 1.83
N PHE A 530 24.52 -10.91 1.02
CA PHE A 530 23.74 -10.69 -0.19
C PHE A 530 23.86 -11.82 -1.23
N LYS A 531 24.95 -12.60 -1.21
CA LYS A 531 25.11 -13.74 -2.13
C LYS A 531 24.08 -14.83 -1.83
N LEU A 532 23.72 -15.02 -0.57
CA LEU A 532 22.66 -15.95 -0.16
C LEU A 532 21.27 -15.40 -0.53
N SER A 533 20.99 -14.13 -0.22
CA SER A 533 19.67 -13.54 -0.48
C SER A 533 19.35 -13.35 -1.97
N ASN A 534 20.38 -13.27 -2.83
CA ASN A 534 20.20 -13.04 -4.26
C ASN A 534 20.94 -14.05 -5.17
N PHE A 535 21.19 -15.27 -4.66
CA PHE A 535 21.93 -16.33 -5.37
C PHE A 535 21.40 -16.60 -6.79
N LYS A 536 20.07 -16.70 -6.94
CA LYS A 536 19.43 -16.87 -8.25
C LYS A 536 19.79 -15.77 -9.23
N PHE A 537 19.80 -14.50 -8.81
CA PHE A 537 20.16 -13.39 -9.69
C PHE A 537 21.63 -13.47 -10.07
N GLN A 538 22.53 -13.72 -9.12
CA GLN A 538 23.97 -13.85 -9.41
C GLN A 538 24.28 -15.03 -10.35
N LYS A 539 23.66 -16.19 -10.11
CA LYS A 539 23.78 -17.40 -10.95
C LYS A 539 23.25 -17.17 -12.38
N ASN A 540 22.14 -16.45 -12.53
CA ASN A 540 21.50 -16.23 -13.83
C ASN A 540 22.01 -14.96 -14.56
N TRP A 541 22.62 -14.00 -13.86
CA TRP A 541 23.07 -12.73 -14.43
C TRP A 541 24.03 -12.90 -15.62
N PRO A 542 25.04 -13.79 -15.59
CA PRO A 542 25.89 -14.03 -16.77
C PRO A 542 25.07 -14.39 -18.02
N SER A 543 24.10 -15.31 -17.90
CA SER A 543 23.22 -15.71 -19.00
C SER A 543 22.30 -14.57 -19.47
N ILE A 544 21.74 -13.79 -18.54
CA ILE A 544 20.89 -12.63 -18.82
C ILE A 544 21.70 -11.53 -19.53
N LYS A 545 22.91 -11.21 -19.03
CA LYS A 545 23.85 -10.28 -19.64
C LYS A 545 24.22 -10.71 -21.06
N THR A 546 24.54 -11.99 -21.26
CA THR A 546 24.83 -12.53 -22.59
C THR A 546 23.61 -12.41 -23.52
N ALA A 547 22.39 -12.66 -23.04
CA ALA A 547 21.17 -12.47 -23.82
C ALA A 547 20.95 -10.99 -24.20
N ILE A 548 21.05 -10.06 -23.23
CA ILE A 548 20.91 -8.61 -23.47
C ILE A 548 21.98 -8.11 -24.45
N ILE A 549 23.24 -8.52 -24.30
CA ILE A 549 24.33 -8.14 -25.23
C ILE A 549 24.08 -8.71 -26.62
N LYS A 550 23.59 -9.96 -26.74
CA LYS A 550 23.24 -10.59 -28.01
C LYS A 550 22.07 -9.87 -28.68
N GLU A 551 21.02 -9.54 -27.94
CA GLU A 551 19.84 -8.82 -28.45
C GLU A 551 20.20 -7.38 -28.84
N LEU A 552 20.95 -6.65 -28.01
CA LEU A 552 21.48 -5.33 -28.35
C LEU A 552 22.35 -5.35 -29.61
N SER A 553 23.15 -6.41 -29.80
CA SER A 553 23.98 -6.59 -31.01
C SER A 553 23.14 -6.93 -32.24
N ALA A 554 22.10 -7.76 -32.10
CA ALA A 554 21.17 -8.06 -33.17
C ALA A 554 20.34 -6.82 -33.57
N THR A 555 19.86 -6.05 -32.60
CA THR A 555 19.20 -4.75 -32.80
C THR A 555 20.13 -3.76 -33.48
N LYS A 556 21.39 -3.64 -33.04
CA LYS A 556 22.41 -2.82 -33.72
C LYS A 556 22.52 -3.19 -35.20
N LEU A 557 22.77 -4.46 -35.51
CA LEU A 557 22.92 -4.94 -36.89
C LEU A 557 21.65 -4.69 -37.71
N LYS A 558 20.47 -4.94 -37.15
CA LYS A 558 19.18 -4.68 -37.81
C LYS A 558 18.98 -3.19 -38.13
N ILE A 559 19.31 -2.30 -37.20
CA ILE A 559 19.23 -0.84 -37.41
C ILE A 559 20.29 -0.41 -38.44
N GLU A 560 21.52 -0.91 -38.36
CA GLU A 560 22.57 -0.63 -39.37
C GLU A 560 22.18 -1.13 -40.76
N GLU A 561 21.49 -2.26 -40.89
CA GLU A 561 20.94 -2.76 -42.15
C GLU A 561 19.79 -1.88 -42.67
N ILE A 562 18.88 -1.43 -41.81
CA ILE A 562 17.79 -0.52 -42.18
C ILE A 562 18.37 0.84 -42.62
N ILE A 563 19.32 1.39 -41.87
CA ILE A 563 20.09 2.60 -42.21
C ILE A 563 20.75 2.44 -43.57
N LYS A 564 21.42 1.31 -43.80
CA LYS A 564 22.09 1.03 -45.08
C LYS A 564 21.10 0.95 -46.23
N LYS A 565 20.02 0.16 -46.11
CA LYS A 565 18.98 0.04 -47.15
C LYS A 565 18.30 1.37 -47.44
N LYS A 566 17.94 2.14 -46.40
CA LYS A 566 17.33 3.47 -46.57
C LYS A 566 18.30 4.45 -47.23
N GLY A 567 19.60 4.38 -46.90
CA GLY A 567 20.66 5.13 -47.60
C GLY A 567 20.84 4.72 -49.06
N GLU A 568 20.80 3.43 -49.36
CA GLU A 568 20.82 2.88 -50.73
C GLU A 568 19.56 3.29 -51.51
N ASP A 569 18.38 3.27 -50.90
CA ASP A 569 17.11 3.74 -51.49
C ASP A 569 17.09 5.26 -51.72
N ILE A 570 17.73 6.04 -50.85
CA ILE A 570 17.94 7.49 -51.06
C ILE A 570 18.91 7.72 -52.23
N SER A 571 20.03 6.99 -52.28
CA SER A 571 21.00 7.06 -53.38
C SER A 571 20.41 6.61 -54.72
N LYS A 572 19.61 5.55 -54.73
CA LYS A 572 18.96 5.02 -55.93
C LYS A 572 17.83 5.92 -56.42
N ARG A 573 17.01 6.48 -55.51
CA ARG A 573 16.05 7.55 -55.85
C ARG A 573 16.76 8.80 -56.37
N SER A 574 17.98 9.10 -55.93
CA SER A 574 18.81 10.18 -56.50
C SER A 574 19.27 9.84 -57.92
N GLN A 575 19.71 8.61 -58.18
CA GLN A 575 20.24 8.19 -59.48
C GLN A 575 19.16 8.01 -60.55
N GLU A 576 18.01 7.39 -60.22
CA GLU A 576 16.85 7.30 -61.12
C GLU A 576 16.27 8.69 -61.42
N LYS A 577 16.36 9.61 -60.46
CA LYS A 577 16.04 11.03 -60.66
C LYS A 577 17.03 11.70 -61.61
N GLU A 578 18.35 11.51 -61.47
CA GLU A 578 19.35 12.04 -62.41
C GLU A 578 19.15 11.53 -63.86
N GLU A 579 18.71 10.29 -64.06
CA GLU A 579 18.49 9.70 -65.40
C GLU A 579 17.18 10.21 -66.05
N GLN A 580 16.09 10.28 -65.28
CA GLN A 580 14.84 10.94 -65.70
C GLN A 580 15.07 12.44 -65.94
N GLU A 581 15.87 13.09 -65.09
CA GLU A 581 16.32 14.46 -65.28
C GLU A 581 17.12 14.59 -66.57
N ALA A 582 18.07 13.71 -66.90
CA ALA A 582 18.81 13.77 -68.17
C ALA A 582 17.92 13.67 -69.43
N ILE A 583 16.99 12.70 -69.51
CA ILE A 583 16.07 12.59 -70.65
C ILE A 583 15.12 13.79 -70.70
N SER A 584 14.58 14.18 -69.54
CA SER A 584 13.73 15.37 -69.45
C SER A 584 14.50 16.65 -69.73
N LEU A 585 15.81 16.71 -69.51
CA LEU A 585 16.69 17.85 -69.78
C LEU A 585 17.00 17.97 -71.27
N ILE A 586 17.17 16.89 -72.01
CA ILE A 586 17.31 16.95 -73.48
C ILE A 586 15.96 17.29 -74.12
N ARG A 587 14.86 16.67 -73.66
CA ARG A 587 13.50 16.97 -74.14
C ARG A 587 13.03 18.36 -73.72
N SER A 588 13.40 18.85 -72.53
CA SER A 588 13.16 20.21 -72.10
C SER A 588 14.06 21.13 -72.88
N LYS A 589 15.39 20.93 -72.99
CA LYS A 589 16.26 21.72 -73.87
C LYS A 589 15.70 21.85 -75.28
N ILE A 590 15.24 20.80 -75.95
CA ILE A 590 14.70 20.92 -77.31
C ILE A 590 13.30 21.55 -77.34
N ARG A 591 12.41 21.24 -76.39
CA ARG A 591 11.14 21.97 -76.26
C ARG A 591 11.35 23.42 -75.84
N GLU A 592 12.41 23.73 -75.11
CA GLU A 592 12.76 25.04 -74.58
C GLU A 592 13.52 25.83 -75.64
N ILE A 593 14.34 25.21 -76.49
CA ILE A 593 14.93 25.85 -77.68
C ILE A 593 13.81 26.11 -78.69
N LYS A 594 12.90 25.17 -78.95
CA LYS A 594 11.73 25.42 -79.82
C LYS A 594 10.76 26.42 -79.22
N LYS A 595 10.43 26.30 -77.93
CA LYS A 595 9.57 27.25 -77.21
C LYS A 595 10.26 28.59 -77.05
N LYS A 596 11.59 28.67 -76.90
CA LYS A 596 12.36 29.92 -76.93
C LYS A 596 12.38 30.48 -78.34
N LEU A 597 12.61 29.73 -79.41
CA LEU A 597 12.59 30.28 -80.77
C LEU A 597 11.19 30.75 -81.20
N ASN A 598 10.14 30.05 -80.77
CA ASN A 598 8.77 30.49 -80.97
C ASN A 598 8.35 31.58 -79.97
N LEU A 599 8.86 31.60 -78.74
CA LEU A 599 8.79 32.74 -77.83
C LEU A 599 9.55 33.88 -78.46
N TYR A 600 10.87 33.93 -78.57
CA TYR A 600 11.66 34.87 -79.35
C TYR A 600 11.00 35.42 -80.64
N GLN A 601 10.24 34.64 -81.42
CA GLN A 601 9.37 35.19 -82.48
C GLN A 601 8.06 35.87 -81.98
N VAL A 602 7.29 35.21 -81.13
CA VAL A 602 6.03 35.71 -80.51
C VAL A 602 6.29 36.84 -79.51
N GLU A 603 7.31 36.71 -78.66
CA GLU A 603 8.10 37.77 -78.06
C GLU A 603 8.45 38.84 -79.09
N ILE A 604 9.40 38.78 -80.02
CA ILE A 604 9.69 40.02 -80.80
C ILE A 604 8.47 40.60 -81.57
N LYS A 605 7.36 39.88 -81.78
CA LYS A 605 6.06 40.48 -82.14
C LYS A 605 5.22 41.08 -80.99
N ASN A 606 5.33 40.59 -79.76
CA ASN A 606 4.68 41.07 -78.52
C ASN A 606 5.62 41.86 -77.59
N PHE A 607 6.79 41.32 -77.23
CA PHE A 607 7.97 41.95 -76.64
C PHE A 607 8.36 43.24 -77.36
N PHE A 608 8.20 43.38 -78.68
CA PHE A 608 8.53 44.68 -79.27
C PHE A 608 7.50 45.77 -78.96
N PRO A 609 6.19 45.48 -78.85
CA PRO A 609 5.25 46.38 -78.18
C PRO A 609 5.31 46.44 -76.63
N LYS A 610 5.81 45.40 -75.95
CA LYS A 610 5.68 45.19 -74.47
C LYS A 610 6.99 45.22 -73.66
N ASN A 611 8.12 45.27 -74.33
CA ASN A 611 9.49 45.27 -73.79
C ASN A 611 10.40 46.09 -74.71
N PHE A 612 9.83 47.10 -75.39
CA PHE A 612 10.54 48.17 -76.08
C PHE A 612 11.52 48.90 -75.13
N THR A 613 11.43 48.65 -73.81
CA THR A 613 12.27 49.10 -72.67
C THR A 613 13.63 48.50 -72.75
N ASP A 614 13.72 47.18 -72.87
CA ASP A 614 15.01 46.58 -72.59
C ASP A 614 15.86 46.70 -73.84
N HIS A 615 16.56 47.81 -74.01
CA HIS A 615 17.21 48.14 -75.28
C HIS A 615 18.35 47.19 -75.58
N GLU A 616 19.14 46.95 -74.54
CA GLU A 616 20.25 46.04 -74.62
C GLU A 616 19.73 44.60 -74.74
N LYS A 617 18.64 44.19 -74.08
CA LYS A 617 17.99 42.91 -74.44
C LYS A 617 17.23 42.97 -75.74
N THR A 618 16.79 44.07 -76.33
CA THR A 618 16.06 44.02 -77.62
C THR A 618 17.09 43.87 -78.74
N LEU A 619 18.19 44.63 -78.69
CA LEU A 619 19.38 44.42 -79.52
C LEU A 619 20.04 43.05 -79.26
N LYS A 620 20.23 42.64 -77.99
CA LYS A 620 20.73 41.29 -77.66
C LYS A 620 19.72 40.20 -77.92
N LEU A 621 18.40 40.41 -77.95
CA LEU A 621 17.42 39.36 -78.29
C LEU A 621 17.47 39.15 -79.80
N ILE A 622 17.40 40.24 -80.57
CA ILE A 622 17.62 40.26 -82.02
C ILE A 622 18.94 39.55 -82.40
N ASN A 623 20.07 39.92 -81.77
CA ASN A 623 21.37 39.30 -82.07
C ASN A 623 21.57 37.92 -81.42
N SER A 624 21.14 37.71 -80.18
CA SER A 624 21.26 36.40 -79.52
C SER A 624 20.29 35.38 -80.09
N ILE A 625 19.18 35.72 -80.76
CA ILE A 625 18.43 34.73 -81.53
C ILE A 625 19.31 34.20 -82.66
N SER A 626 20.03 35.07 -83.37
CA SER A 626 20.98 34.67 -84.41
C SER A 626 22.08 33.77 -83.83
N ASP A 627 22.71 34.18 -82.72
CA ASP A 627 23.80 33.42 -82.09
C ASP A 627 23.31 32.14 -81.41
N TYR A 628 22.12 32.13 -80.80
CA TYR A 628 21.49 30.99 -80.13
C TYR A 628 21.04 29.93 -81.14
N VAL A 629 20.57 30.33 -82.33
CA VAL A 629 20.27 29.38 -83.42
C VAL A 629 21.55 28.67 -83.92
N ILE A 630 22.69 29.35 -83.90
CA ILE A 630 23.99 28.76 -84.29
C ILE A 630 24.57 27.92 -83.16
N LYS A 631 24.58 28.44 -81.93
CA LYS A 631 25.13 27.79 -80.74
C LYS A 631 24.33 26.55 -80.31
N SER A 632 23.01 26.64 -80.23
CA SER A 632 22.15 25.50 -79.84
C SER A 632 22.31 24.29 -80.77
N ASP A 633 22.62 24.53 -82.05
CA ASP A 633 22.85 23.49 -83.04
C ASP A 633 24.16 22.73 -82.80
N SER A 634 25.20 23.42 -82.32
CA SER A 634 26.47 22.82 -81.91
C SER A 634 26.33 22.11 -80.55
N ASP A 635 25.71 22.77 -79.57
CA ASP A 635 25.57 22.27 -78.20
C ASP A 635 24.72 21.00 -78.13
N LEU A 636 23.60 20.93 -78.87
CA LEU A 636 22.75 19.73 -78.91
C LEU A 636 23.48 18.52 -79.53
N ASN A 637 24.26 18.71 -80.59
CA ASN A 637 25.02 17.62 -81.21
C ASN A 637 26.15 17.10 -80.31
N SER A 638 26.77 17.97 -79.51
CA SER A 638 27.73 17.59 -78.46
C SER A 638 27.05 16.80 -77.33
N ASP A 639 25.93 17.30 -76.81
CA ASP A 639 25.15 16.64 -75.76
C ASP A 639 24.67 15.25 -76.20
N PHE A 640 24.08 15.12 -77.39
CA PHE A 640 23.64 13.82 -77.94
C PHE A 640 24.78 12.78 -77.97
N SER A 641 26.00 13.19 -78.33
CA SER A 641 27.16 12.31 -78.37
C SER A 641 27.60 11.87 -76.96
N ASN A 642 27.72 12.82 -76.02
CA ASN A 642 28.12 12.56 -74.64
C ASN A 642 27.11 11.70 -73.88
N PHE A 643 25.82 11.89 -74.10
CA PHE A 643 24.79 11.08 -73.45
C PHE A 643 24.71 9.66 -74.01
N SER A 644 24.97 9.47 -75.31
CA SER A 644 25.02 8.14 -75.96
C SER A 644 26.18 7.26 -75.47
N THR A 645 27.29 7.87 -75.03
CA THR A 645 28.44 7.16 -74.44
C THR A 645 28.33 6.94 -72.93
N LYS A 646 27.60 7.80 -72.21
CA LYS A 646 27.48 7.71 -70.73
C LYS A 646 26.49 6.64 -70.23
N PHE A 647 25.46 6.31 -71.00
CA PHE A 647 24.37 5.39 -70.58
C PHE A 647 24.25 4.17 -71.50
N GLN A 648 24.27 2.96 -70.93
CA GLN A 648 24.40 1.70 -71.69
C GLN A 648 23.08 0.97 -72.03
N LEU A 649 21.93 1.47 -71.60
CA LEU A 649 20.62 0.81 -71.79
C LEU A 649 20.00 1.09 -73.18
N GLU A 650 19.49 0.05 -73.86
CA GLU A 650 18.96 0.15 -75.22
C GLU A 650 17.71 1.02 -75.35
N ASN A 651 16.85 1.07 -74.32
CA ASN A 651 15.66 1.92 -74.33
C ASN A 651 16.00 3.42 -74.40
N PHE A 652 17.14 3.85 -73.84
CA PHE A 652 17.61 5.24 -73.90
C PHE A 652 17.96 5.66 -75.33
N LYS A 653 18.68 4.81 -76.07
CA LYS A 653 19.14 5.10 -77.43
C LYS A 653 17.99 5.28 -78.43
N LYS A 654 16.94 4.49 -78.30
CA LYS A 654 15.78 4.52 -79.21
C LYS A 654 14.97 5.82 -79.09
N GLU A 655 14.91 6.41 -77.90
CA GLU A 655 14.24 7.70 -77.67
C GLU A 655 15.08 8.91 -78.09
N LEU A 656 16.41 8.79 -78.09
CA LEU A 656 17.34 9.87 -78.44
C LEU A 656 17.27 10.25 -79.92
N GLU A 657 17.24 9.27 -80.83
CA GLU A 657 17.23 9.49 -82.28
C GLU A 657 15.93 10.15 -82.80
N GLN A 658 14.78 9.85 -82.19
CA GLN A 658 13.51 10.51 -82.54
C GLN A 658 13.51 12.01 -82.21
N VAL A 659 14.32 12.43 -81.23
CA VAL A 659 14.40 13.82 -80.78
C VAL A 659 15.30 14.66 -81.70
N LYS A 660 16.31 14.05 -82.33
CA LYS A 660 17.29 14.71 -83.21
C LYS A 660 16.68 15.22 -84.52
N SER A 661 15.94 14.38 -85.25
CA SER A 661 15.31 14.74 -86.54
C SER A 661 14.25 15.85 -86.45
N SER A 662 13.73 16.12 -85.24
CA SER A 662 12.78 17.21 -85.01
C SER A 662 13.43 18.60 -85.05
N TRP A 663 14.73 18.71 -84.77
CA TRP A 663 15.41 20.00 -84.57
C TRP A 663 15.77 20.71 -85.90
N GLU A 664 16.29 19.98 -86.88
CA GLU A 664 16.85 20.52 -88.12
C GLU A 664 15.86 21.40 -88.93
N LYS A 665 14.57 21.09 -88.86
CA LYS A 665 13.51 21.82 -89.57
C LYS A 665 13.23 23.24 -89.02
N GLU A 666 13.36 23.45 -87.70
CA GLU A 666 13.00 24.71 -87.03
C GLU A 666 14.00 25.85 -87.32
N ARG A 667 15.24 25.48 -87.68
CA ARG A 667 16.40 26.37 -87.76
C ARG A 667 16.31 27.45 -88.85
N ASN A 668 15.68 27.13 -89.98
CA ASN A 668 15.74 27.97 -91.18
C ASN A 668 14.74 29.14 -91.15
N ASP A 669 13.57 28.96 -90.54
CA ASP A 669 12.46 29.93 -90.52
C ASP A 669 12.66 31.13 -89.57
N ARG A 670 13.84 31.25 -88.95
CA ARG A 670 14.11 32.23 -87.88
C ARG A 670 14.97 33.42 -88.30
N LYS A 671 15.66 33.36 -89.45
CA LYS A 671 16.67 34.37 -89.85
C LYS A 671 16.10 35.67 -90.46
N GLU A 672 15.03 35.62 -91.25
CA GLU A 672 14.49 36.82 -91.93
C GLU A 672 13.80 37.81 -90.97
N PHE A 673 13.34 37.32 -89.84
CA PHE A 673 12.46 38.02 -88.90
C PHE A 673 13.15 39.11 -88.03
N ILE A 674 14.48 39.10 -87.99
CA ILE A 674 15.30 39.80 -86.99
C ILE A 674 15.56 41.28 -87.36
N LYS A 675 15.55 41.63 -88.66
CA LYS A 675 16.10 42.90 -89.18
C LYS A 675 15.27 44.17 -88.94
N SER A 676 13.94 44.07 -88.78
CA SER A 676 13.03 45.23 -88.78
C SER A 676 12.96 46.02 -87.47
N TYR A 677 13.57 45.51 -86.40
CA TYR A 677 13.27 45.97 -85.04
C TYR A 677 14.36 46.83 -84.39
N HIS A 678 15.54 47.02 -85.00
CA HIS A 678 16.61 47.82 -84.38
C HIS A 678 16.32 49.33 -84.21
N ILE A 679 15.80 50.00 -85.25
CA ILE A 679 15.69 51.48 -85.32
C ILE A 679 14.81 52.06 -84.20
N LYS A 680 13.78 51.32 -83.81
CA LYS A 680 12.79 51.79 -82.84
C LYS A 680 13.36 51.84 -81.41
N ILE A 681 14.39 51.04 -81.11
CA ILE A 681 14.94 50.82 -79.77
C ILE A 681 15.66 52.07 -79.20
N GLU A 682 16.40 52.82 -80.01
CA GLU A 682 17.37 53.82 -79.51
C GLU A 682 16.73 54.96 -78.69
N LYS A 683 15.53 55.40 -79.06
CA LYS A 683 14.86 56.57 -78.44
C LYS A 683 14.32 56.34 -77.03
N ARG A 684 14.15 55.08 -76.60
CA ARG A 684 13.63 54.77 -75.25
C ARG A 684 14.76 54.57 -74.22
N ILE A 685 16.02 54.42 -74.66
CA ILE A 685 17.23 54.35 -73.79
C ILE A 685 17.36 55.62 -72.93
N GLU A 686 16.99 56.76 -73.50
CA GLU A 686 17.16 58.08 -72.87
C GLU A 686 16.20 58.28 -71.68
N LEU A 687 14.99 57.69 -71.74
CA LEU A 687 13.98 57.74 -70.69
C LEU A 687 14.28 56.75 -69.55
N GLU A 688 14.81 55.56 -69.84
CA GLU A 688 15.19 54.60 -68.79
C GLU A 688 16.28 55.13 -67.85
N LYS A 689 17.28 55.84 -68.39
CA LYS A 689 18.36 56.44 -67.59
C LYS A 689 17.87 57.48 -66.58
N LEU A 690 16.75 58.16 -66.87
CA LEU A 690 16.12 59.09 -65.93
C LEU A 690 15.40 58.33 -64.81
N ILE A 691 14.70 57.24 -65.15
CA ILE A 691 13.98 56.39 -64.19
C ILE A 691 14.96 55.70 -63.23
N ASP A 692 16.05 55.08 -63.73
CA ASP A 692 17.03 54.37 -62.91
C ASP A 692 17.74 55.28 -61.90
N LYS A 693 18.02 56.54 -62.28
CA LYS A 693 18.60 57.52 -61.37
C LYS A 693 17.67 57.79 -60.17
N LEU A 694 16.39 58.04 -60.42
CA LEU A 694 15.42 58.35 -59.37
C LEU A 694 15.13 57.13 -58.48
N THR A 695 15.06 55.92 -59.06
CA THR A 695 14.93 54.68 -58.28
C THR A 695 16.16 54.40 -57.40
N SER A 696 17.38 54.71 -57.85
CA SER A 696 18.58 54.57 -57.01
C SER A 696 18.52 55.48 -55.77
N GLU A 697 18.11 56.74 -55.93
CA GLU A 697 17.98 57.69 -54.82
C GLU A 697 16.99 57.21 -53.73
N LEU A 698 15.90 56.53 -54.11
CA LEU A 698 14.98 55.86 -53.17
C LEU A 698 15.61 54.61 -52.52
N GLY A 699 16.33 53.80 -53.30
CA GLY A 699 17.01 52.60 -52.82
C GLY A 699 18.13 52.90 -51.82
N ASP A 700 18.87 54.00 -52.02
CA ASP A 700 19.95 54.43 -51.13
C ASP A 700 19.41 54.99 -49.81
N PHE A 701 18.33 55.79 -49.85
CA PHE A 701 17.58 56.21 -48.66
C PHE A 701 17.07 54.99 -47.87
N SER A 702 16.50 54.02 -48.58
CA SER A 702 16.01 52.75 -48.06
C SER A 702 17.12 51.99 -47.32
N ASN A 703 18.19 51.59 -48.01
CA ASN A 703 19.24 50.76 -47.42
C ASN A 703 19.90 51.43 -46.19
N ASN A 704 20.14 52.75 -46.26
CA ASN A 704 20.71 53.53 -45.15
C ASN A 704 19.85 53.46 -43.87
N LYS A 705 18.52 53.54 -44.00
CA LYS A 705 17.59 53.43 -42.87
C LYS A 705 17.44 52.00 -42.37
N ASN A 706 17.47 51.00 -43.25
CA ASN A 706 17.48 49.60 -42.85
C ASN A 706 18.71 49.24 -42.01
N GLU A 707 19.92 49.70 -42.39
CA GLU A 707 21.13 49.46 -41.59
C GLU A 707 21.05 50.09 -40.20
N GLN A 708 20.52 51.32 -40.07
CA GLN A 708 20.32 51.98 -38.78
C GLN A 708 19.33 51.21 -37.89
N ILE A 709 18.22 50.72 -38.47
CA ILE A 709 17.19 49.97 -37.74
C ILE A 709 17.69 48.58 -37.35
N ILE A 710 18.40 47.87 -38.23
CA ILE A 710 19.04 46.58 -37.92
C ILE A 710 20.04 46.75 -36.78
N LYS A 711 20.85 47.81 -36.79
CA LYS A 711 21.80 48.08 -35.71
C LYS A 711 21.11 48.28 -34.36
N LEU A 712 20.07 49.13 -34.29
CA LEU A 712 19.28 49.32 -33.07
C LEU A 712 18.57 48.03 -32.61
N THR A 713 18.16 47.17 -33.55
CA THR A 713 17.55 45.87 -33.25
C THR A 713 18.56 44.87 -32.68
N ASN A 714 19.82 44.89 -33.16
CA ASN A 714 20.90 44.04 -32.64
C ASN A 714 21.48 44.55 -31.31
N ASP A 715 21.33 45.84 -31.01
CA ASP A 715 21.76 46.50 -29.77
C ASP A 715 20.65 46.50 -28.68
N ASP A 716 19.62 45.63 -28.80
CA ASP A 716 18.43 45.50 -27.92
C ASP A 716 17.60 46.79 -27.68
N LYS A 717 17.76 47.80 -28.54
CA LYS A 717 17.04 49.09 -28.46
C LYS A 717 15.75 49.09 -29.28
N LEU A 718 14.86 48.15 -28.97
CA LEU A 718 13.70 47.83 -29.80
C LEU A 718 12.71 49.02 -29.96
N ASP A 719 12.50 49.83 -28.91
CA ASP A 719 11.67 51.04 -28.97
C ASP A 719 12.26 52.16 -29.84
N GLU A 720 13.58 52.39 -29.76
CA GLU A 720 14.27 53.36 -30.62
C GLU A 720 14.22 52.92 -32.09
N GLY A 721 14.38 51.62 -32.35
CA GLY A 721 14.23 51.01 -33.67
C GLY A 721 12.82 51.14 -34.24
N SER A 722 11.79 50.87 -33.42
CA SER A 722 10.37 51.01 -33.78
C SER A 722 10.00 52.47 -34.13
N LYS A 723 10.50 53.43 -33.34
CA LYS A 723 10.27 54.86 -33.62
C LYS A 723 10.95 55.31 -34.91
N LEU A 724 12.23 54.94 -35.11
CA LEU A 724 12.98 55.25 -36.32
C LEU A 724 12.36 54.62 -37.58
N LEU A 725 11.78 53.43 -37.46
CA LEU A 725 11.05 52.76 -38.53
C LEU A 725 9.81 53.56 -38.97
N ASN A 726 8.99 54.01 -38.03
CA ASN A 726 7.79 54.81 -38.32
C ASN A 726 8.12 56.17 -38.95
N ASP A 727 9.13 56.88 -38.43
CA ASP A 727 9.61 58.14 -39.00
C ASP A 727 10.16 57.94 -40.43
N SER A 728 10.86 56.82 -40.69
CA SER A 728 11.41 56.49 -42.01
C SER A 728 10.32 56.18 -43.04
N ILE A 729 9.22 55.52 -42.63
CA ILE A 729 8.06 55.24 -43.50
C ILE A 729 7.39 56.54 -43.98
N SER A 730 7.28 57.54 -43.11
CA SER A 730 6.66 58.84 -43.47
C SER A 730 7.54 59.60 -44.49
N ASN A 731 8.85 59.67 -44.24
CA ASN A 731 9.81 60.33 -45.13
C ASN A 731 9.92 59.66 -46.51
N PHE A 732 9.84 58.33 -46.59
CA PHE A 732 9.84 57.59 -47.86
C PHE A 732 8.67 58.00 -48.77
N LYS A 733 7.48 58.24 -48.18
CA LYS A 733 6.26 58.66 -48.91
C LYS A 733 6.30 60.09 -49.42
N GLU A 734 7.01 60.99 -48.75
CA GLU A 734 7.18 62.37 -49.25
C GLU A 734 8.17 62.42 -50.43
N LEU A 735 9.25 61.65 -50.36
CA LEU A 735 10.27 61.60 -51.40
C LEU A 735 9.73 60.99 -52.72
N SER A 736 8.88 59.96 -52.65
CA SER A 736 8.29 59.31 -53.82
C SER A 736 7.35 60.23 -54.62
N LEU A 737 6.50 61.00 -53.92
CA LEU A 737 5.59 61.98 -54.52
C LEU A 737 6.33 63.03 -55.36
N LYS A 738 7.49 63.49 -54.87
CA LYS A 738 8.32 64.48 -55.56
C LYS A 738 8.95 63.91 -56.84
N GLN A 739 9.43 62.67 -56.81
CA GLN A 739 10.09 62.05 -57.97
C GLN A 739 9.10 61.65 -59.06
N SER A 740 7.89 61.18 -58.71
CA SER A 740 6.90 60.77 -59.72
C SER A 740 6.44 61.91 -60.63
N LYS A 741 6.50 63.17 -60.16
CA LYS A 741 6.18 64.34 -60.98
C LYS A 741 7.21 64.58 -62.11
N ALA A 742 8.49 64.32 -61.86
CA ALA A 742 9.57 64.59 -62.81
C ALA A 742 9.59 63.62 -64.01
N VAL A 743 9.00 62.43 -63.88
CA VAL A 743 8.89 61.44 -64.97
C VAL A 743 7.79 61.82 -65.97
N SER A 744 6.69 62.40 -65.48
CA SER A 744 5.54 62.83 -66.31
C SER A 744 5.94 63.89 -67.35
N ASP A 745 6.67 64.93 -66.92
CA ASP A 745 7.05 66.06 -67.77
C ASP A 745 8.00 65.67 -68.93
N PHE A 746 8.62 64.49 -68.89
CA PHE A 746 9.55 64.00 -69.93
C PHE A 746 8.86 63.17 -71.02
N LEU A 747 7.77 62.46 -70.69
CA LEU A 747 7.04 61.57 -71.59
C LEU A 747 6.29 62.32 -72.71
N GLU A 748 5.73 63.50 -72.38
CA GLU A 748 4.97 64.34 -73.31
C GLU A 748 5.80 64.72 -74.54
N LYS A 749 7.11 64.92 -74.36
CA LYS A 749 8.05 65.41 -75.39
C LYS A 749 8.47 64.36 -76.43
N ILE A 750 8.42 63.06 -76.13
CA ILE A 750 8.87 62.01 -77.08
C ILE A 750 7.76 61.63 -78.08
N SER A 751 6.50 61.79 -77.69
CA SER A 751 5.35 61.36 -78.48
C SER A 751 5.13 62.15 -79.78
N GLU A 752 5.83 63.27 -79.97
CA GLU A 752 5.76 64.11 -81.18
C GLU A 752 6.66 63.59 -82.34
N GLU A 753 7.72 62.80 -82.05
CA GLU A 753 8.72 62.39 -83.06
C GLU A 753 8.41 61.03 -83.74
N ILE A 754 7.73 60.12 -83.05
CA ILE A 754 7.41 58.77 -83.54
C ILE A 754 5.90 58.54 -83.31
N PRO A 755 5.03 58.63 -84.33
CA PRO A 755 3.57 58.73 -84.14
C PRO A 755 2.87 57.55 -83.44
N ASP A 756 3.50 56.37 -83.40
CA ASP A 756 3.02 55.20 -82.65
C ASP A 756 3.79 54.93 -81.34
N PHE A 757 4.73 55.78 -80.92
CA PHE A 757 5.53 55.63 -79.69
C PHE A 757 4.72 55.67 -78.41
N SER A 758 3.67 56.50 -78.35
CA SER A 758 2.77 56.59 -77.19
C SER A 758 2.12 55.25 -76.85
N LYS A 759 1.88 54.39 -77.85
CA LYS A 759 1.37 53.00 -77.67
C LYS A 759 2.42 52.04 -77.10
N TYR A 760 3.65 52.52 -76.93
CA TYR A 760 4.80 51.82 -76.37
C TYR A 760 5.50 52.70 -75.32
N SER A 761 4.79 53.57 -74.60
CA SER A 761 5.37 54.31 -73.45
C SER A 761 4.62 54.05 -72.14
N ASP A 762 3.37 53.59 -72.21
CA ASP A 762 2.54 53.21 -71.06
C ASP A 762 3.25 52.19 -70.13
N ASP A 763 4.11 51.33 -70.67
CA ASP A 763 4.86 50.35 -69.90
C ASP A 763 6.17 50.89 -69.30
N LEU A 764 6.64 52.09 -69.66
CA LEU A 764 7.67 52.82 -68.90
C LEU A 764 7.08 53.49 -67.66
N GLU A 765 5.90 54.07 -67.80
CA GLU A 765 5.13 54.55 -66.65
C GLU A 765 4.76 53.36 -65.75
N SER A 766 4.37 52.22 -66.33
CA SER A 766 4.20 50.96 -65.59
C SER A 766 5.52 50.42 -65.01
N VAL A 767 6.69 50.59 -65.65
CA VAL A 767 7.99 50.17 -65.10
C VAL A 767 8.46 51.09 -63.98
N TRP A 768 8.20 52.40 -64.04
CA TRP A 768 8.38 53.30 -62.90
C TRP A 768 7.47 52.88 -61.76
N GLN A 769 6.15 52.77 -61.99
CA GLN A 769 5.18 52.31 -61.00
C GLN A 769 5.52 50.92 -60.44
N LYS A 770 6.06 50.01 -61.27
CA LYS A 770 6.46 48.66 -60.85
C LYS A 770 7.81 48.62 -60.15
N LYS A 771 8.83 49.40 -60.54
CA LYS A 771 10.10 49.52 -59.80
C LYS A 771 9.87 50.20 -58.46
N PHE A 772 9.10 51.29 -58.46
CA PHE A 772 8.58 51.94 -57.26
C PHE A 772 7.85 50.93 -56.37
N LYS A 773 6.84 50.23 -56.91
CA LYS A 773 6.11 49.19 -56.18
C LYS A 773 6.96 47.98 -55.79
N THR A 774 8.04 47.66 -56.50
CA THR A 774 8.95 46.55 -56.12
C THR A 774 9.84 46.96 -54.95
N GLU A 775 10.33 48.20 -54.92
CA GLU A 775 11.05 48.72 -53.75
C GLU A 775 10.09 49.04 -52.59
N GLU A 776 8.85 49.44 -52.85
CA GLU A 776 7.78 49.51 -51.86
C GLU A 776 7.45 48.12 -51.29
N GLU A 777 7.20 47.09 -52.13
CA GLU A 777 6.96 45.71 -51.71
C GLU A 777 8.20 45.09 -51.03
N ARG A 778 9.42 45.46 -51.43
CA ARG A 778 10.67 45.03 -50.77
C ARG A 778 10.85 45.71 -49.42
N TRP A 779 10.49 47.00 -49.31
CA TRP A 779 10.44 47.73 -48.06
C TRP A 779 9.37 47.14 -47.15
N GLU A 780 8.13 47.01 -47.61
CA GLU A 780 7.02 46.36 -46.90
C GLU A 780 7.33 44.93 -46.50
N LYS A 781 8.06 44.16 -47.32
CA LYS A 781 8.53 42.82 -46.97
C LYS A 781 9.61 42.87 -45.90
N PHE A 782 10.58 43.79 -45.99
CA PHE A 782 11.58 44.00 -44.93
C PHE A 782 10.90 44.44 -43.63
N VAL A 783 9.98 45.41 -43.68
CA VAL A 783 9.14 45.86 -42.57
C VAL A 783 8.29 44.70 -42.03
N SER A 784 7.74 43.84 -42.88
CA SER A 784 6.95 42.66 -42.45
C SER A 784 7.83 41.59 -41.79
N GLU A 785 9.02 41.31 -42.32
CA GLU A 785 9.97 40.35 -41.77
C GLU A 785 10.61 40.88 -40.48
N LEU A 786 10.91 42.18 -40.40
CA LEU A 786 11.41 42.83 -39.19
C LEU A 786 10.31 42.93 -38.13
N ASN A 787 9.07 43.31 -38.50
CA ASN A 787 7.92 43.27 -37.58
C ASN A 787 7.65 41.85 -37.09
N LYS A 788 7.77 40.81 -37.94
CA LYS A 788 7.66 39.41 -37.51
C LYS A 788 8.78 39.02 -36.55
N LYS A 789 10.03 39.43 -36.80
CA LYS A 789 11.16 39.19 -35.89
C LYS A 789 10.96 39.90 -34.55
N LEU A 790 10.62 41.18 -34.56
CA LEU A 790 10.31 41.97 -33.36
C LEU A 790 9.14 41.35 -32.58
N HIS A 791 8.01 41.04 -33.24
CA HIS A 791 6.90 40.30 -32.61
C HIS A 791 7.39 38.98 -31.99
N SER A 792 8.15 38.16 -32.71
CA SER A 792 8.63 36.88 -32.16
C SER A 792 9.60 37.05 -30.99
N SER A 793 10.40 38.13 -30.97
CA SER A 793 11.32 38.43 -29.87
C SER A 793 10.55 38.87 -28.62
N PHE A 794 9.61 39.80 -28.78
CA PHE A 794 8.71 40.20 -27.69
C PHE A 794 7.83 39.02 -27.21
N GLU A 795 7.34 38.16 -28.12
CA GLU A 795 6.55 36.97 -27.76
C GLU A 795 7.38 35.97 -26.92
N ILE A 796 8.68 35.82 -27.21
CA ILE A 796 9.62 35.02 -26.42
C ILE A 796 9.93 35.67 -25.06
N GLU A 797 10.11 36.99 -25.01
CA GLU A 797 10.36 37.73 -23.76
C GLU A 797 9.16 37.63 -22.80
N ASN A 798 7.95 37.90 -23.29
CA ASN A 798 6.70 37.77 -22.52
C ASN A 798 6.41 36.31 -22.11
N LYS A 799 6.89 35.32 -22.89
CA LYS A 799 6.84 33.90 -22.51
C LYS A 799 7.81 33.58 -21.36
N ASN A 800 9.02 34.12 -21.38
CA ASN A 800 10.00 33.93 -20.31
C ASN A 800 9.56 34.62 -19.01
N GLU A 801 8.98 35.83 -19.12
CA GLU A 801 8.36 36.54 -17.99
C GLU A 801 7.24 35.71 -17.33
N LEU A 802 6.41 35.05 -18.15
CA LEU A 802 5.36 34.15 -17.66
C LEU A 802 5.96 32.92 -16.97
N ASP A 803 6.96 32.26 -17.54
CA ASP A 803 7.63 31.10 -16.94
C ASP A 803 8.30 31.42 -15.59
N GLU A 804 8.93 32.59 -15.47
CA GLU A 804 9.52 33.06 -14.21
C GLU A 804 8.43 33.37 -13.16
N LYS A 805 7.36 34.07 -13.55
CA LYS A 805 6.19 34.32 -12.67
C LYS A 805 5.56 33.02 -12.17
N LEU A 806 5.35 32.05 -13.06
CA LEU A 806 4.77 30.75 -12.70
C LEU A 806 5.66 29.99 -11.69
N LYS A 807 6.98 29.99 -11.88
CA LYS A 807 7.95 29.38 -10.93
C LYS A 807 7.91 30.06 -9.57
N ASN A 808 7.94 31.39 -9.54
CA ASN A 808 7.89 32.17 -8.30
C ASN A 808 6.57 31.93 -7.55
N ASN A 809 5.43 31.89 -8.25
CA ASN A 809 4.12 31.62 -7.67
C ASN A 809 4.02 30.19 -7.07
N ILE A 810 4.53 29.17 -7.78
CA ILE A 810 4.62 27.79 -7.26
C ILE A 810 5.45 27.75 -5.97
N GLU A 811 6.60 28.42 -5.95
CA GLU A 811 7.52 28.40 -4.82
C GLU A 811 6.96 29.17 -3.61
N GLU A 812 6.27 30.28 -3.82
CA GLU A 812 5.60 30.99 -2.73
C GLU A 812 4.44 30.18 -2.12
N ILE A 813 3.68 29.43 -2.93
CA ILE A 813 2.63 28.53 -2.43
C ILE A 813 3.26 27.40 -1.60
N LYS A 814 4.34 26.76 -2.08
CA LYS A 814 5.06 25.72 -1.32
C LYS A 814 5.57 26.22 0.03
N ASN A 815 6.22 27.39 0.03
CA ASN A 815 6.70 28.02 1.26
C ASN A 815 5.54 28.41 2.19
N SER A 816 4.38 28.81 1.65
CA SER A 816 3.17 29.07 2.45
C SER A 816 2.62 27.80 3.11
N ILE A 817 2.62 26.66 2.40
CA ILE A 817 2.19 25.34 2.94
C ILE A 817 3.16 24.86 4.03
N GLU A 818 4.48 25.03 3.85
CA GLU A 818 5.45 24.59 4.84
C GLU A 818 5.44 25.50 6.09
N ASN A 819 5.31 26.82 5.91
CA ASN A 819 5.10 27.76 7.02
C ASN A 819 3.82 27.43 7.80
N MET A 820 2.74 27.02 7.13
CA MET A 820 1.52 26.56 7.80
C MET A 820 1.79 25.35 8.71
N LYS A 821 2.58 24.36 8.26
CA LYS A 821 2.95 23.22 9.13
C LYS A 821 3.69 23.68 10.37
N VAL A 822 4.73 24.52 10.21
CA VAL A 822 5.53 25.04 11.33
C VAL A 822 4.64 25.79 12.33
N THR A 823 3.85 26.77 11.86
CA THR A 823 2.95 27.56 12.72
C THR A 823 1.94 26.69 13.48
N VAL A 824 1.33 25.69 12.83
CA VAL A 824 0.36 24.80 13.48
C VAL A 824 1.04 23.87 14.50
N LEU A 825 2.22 23.34 14.20
CA LEU A 825 3.00 22.50 15.13
C LEU A 825 3.48 23.30 16.35
N ASP A 826 3.96 24.53 16.17
CA ASP A 826 4.37 25.42 17.27
C ASP A 826 3.20 25.73 18.22
N LEU A 827 2.01 26.04 17.67
CA LEU A 827 0.78 26.24 18.44
C LEU A 827 0.37 24.97 19.21
N MET A 828 0.54 23.79 18.59
CA MET A 828 0.32 22.51 19.25
C MET A 828 1.33 22.24 20.37
N GLU A 829 2.60 22.62 20.23
CA GLU A 829 3.62 22.49 21.28
C GLU A 829 3.37 23.44 22.46
N ALA A 830 2.92 24.67 22.17
CA ALA A 830 2.44 25.64 23.16
C ALA A 830 1.12 25.23 23.87
N LYS A 831 0.60 24.02 23.61
CA LYS A 831 -0.68 23.48 24.10
C LYS A 831 -1.93 24.26 23.66
N ASN A 832 -1.80 25.16 22.68
CA ASN A 832 -2.91 25.97 22.17
C ASN A 832 -3.60 25.28 20.97
N VAL A 833 -4.20 24.12 21.24
CA VAL A 833 -4.71 23.22 20.20
C VAL A 833 -5.94 23.78 19.48
N ILE A 834 -6.75 24.62 20.16
CA ILE A 834 -7.90 25.30 19.53
C ILE A 834 -7.42 26.30 18.48
N ASP A 835 -6.42 27.11 18.81
CA ASP A 835 -5.88 28.08 17.85
C ASP A 835 -5.09 27.38 16.75
N ALA A 836 -4.43 26.24 17.01
CA ALA A 836 -3.83 25.40 15.98
C ALA A 836 -4.87 24.92 14.94
N GLY A 837 -6.04 24.46 15.39
CA GLY A 837 -7.14 24.05 14.52
C GLY A 837 -7.79 25.20 13.75
N ASN A 838 -7.90 26.38 14.36
CA ASN A 838 -8.39 27.59 13.69
C ASN A 838 -7.39 28.11 12.64
N ASN A 839 -6.11 28.21 13.00
CA ASN A 839 -5.03 28.61 12.09
C ASN A 839 -4.92 27.63 10.91
N THR A 840 -5.06 26.31 11.12
CA THR A 840 -5.07 25.34 10.02
C THR A 840 -6.14 25.68 8.99
N LYS A 841 -7.36 26.00 9.42
CA LYS A 841 -8.49 26.36 8.54
C LYS A 841 -8.27 27.70 7.84
N GLU A 842 -7.80 28.71 8.57
CA GLU A 842 -7.55 30.05 8.05
C GLU A 842 -6.40 30.07 7.04
N LEU A 843 -5.26 29.45 7.37
CA LEU A 843 -4.10 29.34 6.48
C LEU A 843 -4.43 28.51 5.24
N THR A 844 -5.17 27.40 5.37
CA THR A 844 -5.68 26.64 4.21
C THR A 844 -6.51 27.53 3.28
N LYS A 845 -7.45 28.32 3.84
CA LYS A 845 -8.29 29.24 3.08
C LYS A 845 -7.45 30.32 2.37
N ASN A 846 -6.48 30.91 3.07
CA ASN A 846 -5.59 31.93 2.51
C ASN A 846 -4.71 31.37 1.37
N ILE A 847 -4.23 30.13 1.48
CA ILE A 847 -3.44 29.48 0.43
C ILE A 847 -4.32 29.13 -0.79
N ASP A 848 -5.53 28.62 -0.58
CA ASP A 848 -6.50 28.36 -1.66
C ASP A 848 -6.95 29.66 -2.37
N GLU A 849 -7.10 30.76 -1.63
CA GLU A 849 -7.33 32.10 -2.19
C GLU A 849 -6.11 32.61 -3.00
N LYS A 850 -4.87 32.35 -2.56
CA LYS A 850 -3.66 32.62 -3.36
C LYS A 850 -3.62 31.80 -4.66
N ILE A 851 -3.87 30.49 -4.59
CA ILE A 851 -3.91 29.61 -5.79
C ILE A 851 -4.92 30.14 -6.81
N LYS A 852 -6.13 30.54 -6.36
CA LYS A 852 -7.16 31.14 -7.22
C LYS A 852 -6.72 32.48 -7.81
N THR A 853 -6.09 33.33 -6.99
CA THR A 853 -5.58 34.65 -7.41
C THR A 853 -4.50 34.49 -8.49
N TYR A 854 -3.47 33.67 -8.26
CA TYR A 854 -2.40 33.43 -9.23
C TYR A 854 -2.89 32.74 -10.51
N ASN A 855 -3.91 31.87 -10.43
CA ASN A 855 -4.52 31.29 -11.61
C ASN A 855 -5.30 32.35 -12.42
N GLN A 856 -5.96 33.29 -11.75
CA GLN A 856 -6.65 34.40 -12.41
C GLN A 856 -5.65 35.41 -13.02
N GLU A 857 -4.57 35.75 -12.32
CA GLU A 857 -3.48 36.59 -12.84
C GLU A 857 -2.82 35.96 -14.08
N CYS A 858 -2.54 34.65 -14.06
CA CYS A 858 -2.05 33.93 -15.24
C CYS A 858 -3.06 34.03 -16.41
N LYS A 859 -4.36 33.84 -16.14
CA LYS A 859 -5.41 33.91 -17.16
C LYS A 859 -5.57 35.32 -17.73
N ASP A 860 -5.48 36.36 -16.91
CA ASP A 860 -5.56 37.74 -17.39
C ASP A 860 -4.27 38.19 -18.09
N PHE A 861 -3.07 37.76 -17.65
CA PHE A 861 -1.81 37.97 -18.38
C PHE A 861 -1.85 37.34 -19.78
N VAL A 862 -2.22 36.06 -19.87
CA VAL A 862 -2.35 35.36 -21.17
C VAL A 862 -3.41 36.03 -22.04
N LYS A 863 -4.55 36.45 -21.47
CA LYS A 863 -5.64 37.11 -22.20
C LYS A 863 -5.25 38.49 -22.70
N ASP A 864 -4.48 39.26 -21.92
CA ASP A 864 -4.01 40.58 -22.34
C ASP A 864 -2.94 40.45 -23.43
N LYS A 865 -1.95 39.59 -23.21
CA LYS A 865 -0.90 39.30 -24.20
C LYS A 865 -1.40 38.57 -25.45
N SER A 866 -2.54 37.86 -25.40
CA SER A 866 -3.22 37.34 -26.59
C SER A 866 -3.95 38.41 -27.42
N ARG A 867 -4.16 39.62 -26.88
CA ARG A 867 -4.62 40.77 -27.68
C ARG A 867 -3.46 41.45 -28.41
N GLU A 868 -2.28 41.45 -27.79
CA GLU A 868 -1.03 41.99 -28.33
C GLU A 868 -0.43 41.07 -29.40
N PHE A 869 -0.31 39.77 -29.09
CA PHE A 869 0.23 38.74 -29.99
C PHE A 869 -0.82 37.66 -30.23
N LYS A 870 -1.37 37.62 -31.45
CA LYS A 870 -2.53 36.77 -31.83
C LYS A 870 -2.33 35.26 -31.57
N ASN A 871 -1.09 34.78 -31.58
CA ASN A 871 -0.74 33.38 -31.40
C ASN A 871 -0.21 33.04 -29.99
N PHE A 872 -0.10 34.02 -29.08
CA PHE A 872 0.56 33.83 -27.77
C PHE A 872 0.03 32.63 -27.00
N ARG A 873 -1.30 32.46 -26.99
CA ARG A 873 -1.96 31.33 -26.34
C ARG A 873 -1.46 29.98 -26.86
N GLU A 874 -1.29 29.81 -28.17
CA GLU A 874 -0.74 28.57 -28.74
C GLU A 874 0.73 28.38 -28.32
N THR A 875 1.51 29.46 -28.29
CA THR A 875 2.92 29.51 -27.87
C THR A 875 3.14 29.16 -26.39
N VAL A 876 2.15 29.41 -25.52
CA VAL A 876 2.20 29.14 -24.07
C VAL A 876 1.25 28.04 -23.57
N ASN A 877 0.43 27.41 -24.42
CA ASN A 877 -0.52 26.36 -24.00
C ASN A 877 0.16 25.27 -23.14
N SER A 878 1.35 24.80 -23.52
CA SER A 878 2.08 23.80 -22.73
C SER A 878 2.54 24.28 -21.35
N MET A 879 2.71 25.59 -21.16
CA MET A 879 3.00 26.20 -19.85
C MET A 879 1.71 26.36 -19.03
N ILE A 880 0.58 26.65 -19.66
CA ILE A 880 -0.75 26.68 -19.02
C ILE A 880 -1.12 25.27 -18.55
N ASP A 881 -1.01 24.25 -19.41
CA ASP A 881 -1.28 22.85 -19.06
C ASP A 881 -0.40 22.38 -17.89
N ASN A 882 0.87 22.81 -17.86
CA ASN A 882 1.79 22.52 -16.77
C ASN A 882 1.42 23.27 -15.48
N TRP A 883 1.04 24.55 -15.56
CA TRP A 883 0.56 25.33 -14.41
C TRP A 883 -0.74 24.77 -13.83
N GLU A 884 -1.72 24.40 -14.66
CA GLU A 884 -2.96 23.78 -14.19
C GLU A 884 -2.66 22.42 -13.52
N SER A 885 -1.74 21.61 -14.07
CA SER A 885 -1.28 20.37 -13.43
C SER A 885 -0.52 20.60 -12.11
N GLU A 886 0.32 21.63 -12.01
CA GLU A 886 1.00 21.98 -10.75
C GLU A 886 0.01 22.54 -9.72
N CYS A 887 -1.00 23.31 -10.13
CA CYS A 887 -2.08 23.75 -9.23
C CYS A 887 -2.89 22.59 -8.68
N GLU A 888 -3.21 21.56 -9.48
CA GLU A 888 -3.85 20.34 -8.99
C GLU A 888 -2.97 19.62 -7.95
N LYS A 889 -1.66 19.50 -8.19
CA LYS A 889 -0.70 18.91 -7.24
C LYS A 889 -0.57 19.73 -5.95
N LEU A 890 -0.52 21.06 -6.05
CA LEU A 890 -0.44 21.96 -4.89
C LEU A 890 -1.73 21.95 -4.07
N ALA A 891 -2.89 21.89 -4.71
CA ALA A 891 -4.18 21.73 -4.04
C ALA A 891 -4.29 20.36 -3.35
N GLN A 892 -3.84 19.28 -4.00
CA GLN A 892 -3.75 17.96 -3.38
C GLN A 892 -2.81 17.97 -2.16
N PHE A 893 -1.59 18.51 -2.30
CA PHE A 893 -0.60 18.59 -1.22
C PHE A 893 -1.07 19.46 -0.04
N LEU A 894 -1.81 20.53 -0.33
CA LEU A 894 -2.46 21.36 0.69
C LEU A 894 -3.53 20.57 1.46
N GLU A 895 -4.40 19.83 0.78
CA GLU A 895 -5.45 19.03 1.43
C GLU A 895 -4.86 17.86 2.22
N GLU A 896 -3.85 17.16 1.68
CA GLU A 896 -3.09 16.12 2.40
C GLU A 896 -2.44 16.67 3.68
N THR A 897 -1.75 17.82 3.58
CA THR A 897 -1.13 18.51 4.73
C THR A 897 -2.18 18.91 5.77
N LYS A 898 -3.31 19.49 5.33
CA LYS A 898 -4.43 19.89 6.19
C LYS A 898 -5.05 18.69 6.90
N VAL A 899 -5.26 17.56 6.22
CA VAL A 899 -5.77 16.32 6.83
C VAL A 899 -4.79 15.78 7.88
N GLU A 900 -3.48 15.78 7.58
CA GLU A 900 -2.44 15.36 8.54
C GLU A 900 -2.42 16.26 9.79
N LEU A 901 -2.45 17.59 9.60
CA LEU A 901 -2.45 18.56 10.69
C LEU A 901 -3.75 18.49 11.52
N MET A 902 -4.92 18.40 10.88
CA MET A 902 -6.21 18.27 11.57
C MET A 902 -6.29 16.97 12.38
N LYS A 903 -5.74 15.86 11.88
CA LYS A 903 -5.63 14.60 12.63
C LYS A 903 -4.77 14.80 13.89
N LYS A 904 -3.57 15.38 13.74
CA LYS A 904 -2.66 15.68 14.86
C LYS A 904 -3.29 16.63 15.89
N VAL A 905 -4.03 17.64 15.45
CA VAL A 905 -4.82 18.56 16.30
C VAL A 905 -5.91 17.80 17.07
N ASN A 906 -6.66 16.90 16.40
CA ASN A 906 -7.68 16.07 17.06
C ASN A 906 -7.09 15.12 18.11
N GLU A 907 -5.97 14.46 17.81
CA GLU A 907 -5.24 13.58 18.74
C GLU A 907 -4.80 14.35 19.99
N LYS A 908 -3.97 15.38 19.82
CA LYS A 908 -3.41 16.16 20.94
C LYS A 908 -4.48 16.94 21.72
N GLY A 909 -5.54 17.36 21.06
CA GLY A 909 -6.70 18.02 21.67
C GLY A 909 -7.54 17.07 22.52
N SER A 910 -7.73 15.84 22.05
CA SER A 910 -8.41 14.78 22.81
C SER A 910 -7.61 14.39 24.04
N ASP A 911 -6.29 14.20 23.93
CA ASP A 911 -5.40 13.92 25.06
C ASP A 911 -5.46 15.02 26.12
N LEU A 912 -5.41 16.30 25.71
CA LEU A 912 -5.50 17.42 26.65
C LEU A 912 -6.87 17.46 27.36
N ARG A 913 -7.96 17.22 26.63
CA ARG A 913 -9.31 17.14 27.22
C ARG A 913 -9.47 15.92 28.12
N LYS A 914 -8.76 14.82 27.84
CA LYS A 914 -8.78 13.62 28.67
C LYS A 914 -8.17 13.89 30.03
N ILE A 915 -7.00 14.54 30.07
CA ILE A 915 -6.36 14.94 31.33
C ILE A 915 -7.28 15.85 32.15
N GLN A 916 -7.93 16.83 31.50
CA GLN A 916 -8.92 17.70 32.16
C GLN A 916 -10.15 16.93 32.67
N LEU A 917 -10.62 15.91 31.94
CA LEU A 917 -11.71 15.04 32.38
C LEU A 917 -11.30 14.19 33.59
N GLU A 918 -10.08 13.62 33.58
CA GLU A 918 -9.53 12.90 34.73
C GLU A 918 -9.43 13.80 35.97
N GLU A 919 -8.93 15.03 35.82
CA GLU A 919 -8.82 16.02 36.91
C GLU A 919 -10.21 16.42 37.45
N LEU A 920 -11.17 16.67 36.55
CA LEU A 920 -12.56 16.97 36.91
C LEU A 920 -13.21 15.82 37.69
N ILE A 921 -13.08 14.58 37.19
CA ILE A 921 -13.66 13.39 37.84
C ILE A 921 -13.03 13.18 39.22
N LYS A 922 -11.69 13.23 39.34
CA LYS A 922 -11.00 13.09 40.63
C LYS A 922 -11.45 14.14 41.65
N LYS A 923 -11.61 15.39 41.21
CA LYS A 923 -12.10 16.50 42.04
C LYS A 923 -13.54 16.25 42.51
N GLU A 924 -14.46 15.97 41.60
CA GLU A 924 -15.88 15.82 41.93
C GLU A 924 -16.13 14.56 42.79
N ILE A 925 -15.36 13.47 42.61
CA ILE A 925 -15.37 12.31 43.52
C ILE A 925 -14.95 12.74 44.93
N SER A 926 -13.79 13.39 45.08
CA SER A 926 -13.28 13.83 46.39
C SER A 926 -14.26 14.75 47.13
N GLU A 927 -14.87 15.71 46.42
CA GLU A 927 -15.87 16.62 47.01
C GLU A 927 -17.16 15.92 47.48
N ILE A 928 -17.43 14.70 47.02
CA ILE A 928 -18.59 13.90 47.43
C ILE A 928 -18.21 12.89 48.51
N GLU A 929 -17.06 12.22 48.38
CA GLU A 929 -16.52 11.34 49.43
C GLU A 929 -16.35 12.10 50.75
N ASP A 930 -15.78 13.32 50.70
CA ASP A 930 -15.69 14.20 51.89
C ASP A 930 -17.06 14.47 52.53
N LYS A 931 -18.13 14.62 51.72
CA LYS A 931 -19.50 14.83 52.25
C LYS A 931 -20.08 13.56 52.87
N VAL A 932 -19.86 12.41 52.23
CA VAL A 932 -20.32 11.09 52.72
C VAL A 932 -19.60 10.71 54.02
N ASP A 933 -18.30 10.97 54.13
CA ASP A 933 -17.51 10.72 55.34
C ASP A 933 -17.92 11.65 56.49
N ASN A 934 -18.08 12.95 56.23
CA ASN A 934 -18.59 13.90 57.24
C ASN A 934 -20.01 13.54 57.70
N PHE A 935 -20.87 13.10 56.79
CA PHE A 935 -22.22 12.62 57.11
C PHE A 935 -22.20 11.36 57.97
N THR A 936 -21.36 10.37 57.61
CA THR A 936 -21.16 9.13 58.38
C THR A 936 -20.62 9.41 59.78
N LEU A 937 -19.66 10.34 59.91
CA LEU A 937 -19.10 10.76 61.19
C LEU A 937 -20.16 11.45 62.07
N ASN A 938 -20.93 12.39 61.51
CA ASN A 938 -22.02 13.07 62.21
C ASN A 938 -23.13 12.10 62.64
N PHE A 939 -23.43 11.09 61.82
CA PHE A 939 -24.38 10.03 62.13
C PHE A 939 -23.91 9.20 63.34
N ASN A 940 -22.70 8.62 63.27
CA ASN A 940 -22.13 7.79 64.33
C ASN A 940 -22.07 8.53 65.67
N GLN A 941 -21.59 9.78 65.66
CA GLN A 941 -21.57 10.62 66.86
C GLN A 941 -22.98 10.86 67.43
N THR A 942 -23.99 11.05 66.60
CA THR A 942 -25.35 11.35 67.09
C THR A 942 -26.00 10.12 67.74
N ILE A 943 -25.72 8.92 67.24
CA ILE A 943 -26.09 7.67 67.91
C ILE A 943 -25.39 7.55 69.27
N ASP A 944 -24.07 7.73 69.32
CA ASP A 944 -23.28 7.63 70.56
C ASP A 944 -23.76 8.59 71.66
N PHE A 945 -24.33 9.75 71.30
CA PHE A 945 -24.83 10.75 72.24
C PHE A 945 -26.32 10.64 72.59
N GLY A 946 -27.06 9.65 72.07
CA GLY A 946 -28.43 9.35 72.50
C GLY A 946 -29.42 10.52 72.44
N LYS A 947 -29.27 11.41 71.44
CA LYS A 947 -30.10 12.61 71.30
C LYS A 947 -31.54 12.28 70.88
N LYS A 948 -32.44 13.28 70.97
CA LYS A 948 -33.83 13.15 70.52
C LYS A 948 -33.88 12.66 69.07
N LEU A 949 -34.57 11.54 68.87
CA LEU A 949 -34.59 10.83 67.58
C LEU A 949 -35.28 11.60 66.46
N ASP A 950 -36.36 12.31 66.78
CA ASP A 950 -37.20 12.95 65.76
C ASP A 950 -36.49 14.18 65.14
N ASP A 951 -35.78 14.98 65.95
CA ASP A 951 -34.92 16.08 65.48
C ASP A 951 -33.75 15.58 64.58
N PHE A 952 -33.40 14.29 64.68
CA PHE A 952 -32.31 13.66 63.95
C PHE A 952 -32.76 13.06 62.61
N GLU A 953 -33.93 12.42 62.55
CA GLU A 953 -34.50 11.84 61.32
C GLU A 953 -34.72 12.92 60.25
N GLU A 954 -35.29 14.07 60.61
CA GLU A 954 -35.52 15.20 59.68
C GLU A 954 -34.19 15.78 59.14
N LYS A 955 -33.18 15.91 60.01
CA LYS A 955 -31.84 16.36 59.61
C LYS A 955 -31.16 15.33 58.71
N PHE A 956 -31.26 14.05 59.04
CA PHE A 956 -30.67 12.95 58.28
C PHE A 956 -31.20 12.92 56.84
N GLU A 957 -32.52 12.96 56.64
CA GLU A 957 -33.13 13.00 55.31
C GLU A 957 -32.72 14.26 54.51
N THR A 958 -32.59 15.40 55.21
CA THR A 958 -32.12 16.65 54.61
C THR A 958 -30.67 16.53 54.10
N ASP A 959 -29.76 16.03 54.94
CA ASP A 959 -28.35 15.87 54.60
C ASP A 959 -28.16 14.80 53.50
N LEU A 960 -28.90 13.68 53.57
CA LEU A 960 -28.91 12.63 52.53
C LEU A 960 -29.35 13.19 51.16
N SER A 961 -30.40 14.00 51.14
CA SER A 961 -30.92 14.66 49.95
C SER A 961 -29.89 15.62 49.33
N GLN A 962 -29.16 16.37 50.15
CA GLN A 962 -28.08 17.26 49.69
C GLN A 962 -26.91 16.49 49.04
N ILE A 963 -26.56 15.31 49.58
CA ILE A 963 -25.51 14.44 49.01
C ILE A 963 -25.99 13.86 47.67
N LYS A 964 -27.19 13.28 47.61
CA LYS A 964 -27.77 12.72 46.36
C LYS A 964 -27.92 13.81 45.27
N ASN A 965 -28.28 15.04 45.65
CA ASN A 965 -28.30 16.17 44.73
C ASN A 965 -26.90 16.61 44.28
N SER A 966 -25.90 16.62 45.17
CA SER A 966 -24.50 16.90 44.81
C SER A 966 -23.98 15.91 43.76
N LEU A 967 -24.20 14.61 43.98
CA LEU A 967 -23.79 13.55 43.07
C LEU A 967 -24.44 13.68 41.68
N LYS A 968 -25.72 14.04 41.63
CA LYS A 968 -26.42 14.31 40.36
C LYS A 968 -25.82 15.51 39.62
N VAL A 969 -25.54 16.61 40.32
CA VAL A 969 -24.93 17.81 39.72
C VAL A 969 -23.54 17.49 39.13
N SER A 970 -22.73 16.66 39.81
CA SER A 970 -21.44 16.22 39.28
C SER A 970 -21.57 15.32 38.05
N ASP A 971 -22.56 14.41 38.02
CA ASP A 971 -22.86 13.56 36.87
C ASP A 971 -23.26 14.39 35.64
N ASP A 972 -24.08 15.43 35.83
CA ASP A 972 -24.49 16.35 34.77
C ASP A 972 -23.29 17.20 34.26
N LYS A 973 -22.43 17.73 35.15
CA LYS A 973 -21.18 18.43 34.77
C LYS A 973 -20.27 17.57 33.88
N ILE A 974 -20.06 16.31 34.27
CA ILE A 974 -19.16 15.39 33.57
C ILE A 974 -19.73 15.05 32.18
N LYS A 975 -21.03 14.77 32.08
CA LYS A 975 -21.71 14.56 30.77
C LYS A 975 -21.63 15.78 29.86
N ASP A 976 -21.85 16.99 30.39
CA ASP A 976 -21.74 18.21 29.58
C ASP A 976 -20.29 18.52 29.16
N PHE A 977 -19.29 18.18 29.99
CA PHE A 977 -17.88 18.23 29.58
C PHE A 977 -17.62 17.30 28.40
N ILE A 978 -18.01 16.02 28.49
CA ILE A 978 -17.81 15.02 27.44
C ILE A 978 -18.50 15.46 26.14
N LYS A 979 -19.78 15.82 26.23
CA LYS A 979 -20.59 16.32 25.11
C LYS A 979 -20.01 17.58 24.46
N THR A 980 -19.34 18.43 25.22
CA THR A 980 -18.66 19.63 24.69
C THR A 980 -17.33 19.26 24.03
N ALA A 981 -16.56 18.35 24.61
CA ALA A 981 -15.28 17.89 24.06
C ALA A 981 -15.45 17.04 22.79
N SER A 982 -16.40 16.09 22.75
CA SER A 982 -16.71 15.25 21.57
C SER A 982 -17.24 16.06 20.37
N LYS A 983 -17.83 17.23 20.60
CA LYS A 983 -18.20 18.17 19.53
C LYS A 983 -17.01 18.91 18.91
N ILE A 984 -15.89 18.99 19.63
CA ILE A 984 -14.69 19.71 19.20
C ILE A 984 -13.66 18.73 18.60
N TYR A 985 -13.54 17.53 19.19
CA TYR A 985 -12.59 16.50 18.79
C TYR A 985 -13.31 15.17 18.58
N GLU A 986 -13.33 14.70 17.33
CA GLU A 986 -14.15 13.57 16.85
C GLU A 986 -13.85 12.23 17.57
N ILE A 987 -12.58 11.99 17.89
CA ILE A 987 -12.12 10.76 18.57
C ILE A 987 -12.17 10.85 20.11
N PHE A 988 -12.64 11.97 20.68
CA PHE A 988 -12.63 12.15 22.13
C PHE A 988 -13.57 11.18 22.86
N GLU A 989 -14.71 10.85 22.26
CA GLU A 989 -15.69 9.94 22.88
C GLU A 989 -15.10 8.54 23.11
N GLU A 990 -14.33 8.01 22.14
CA GLU A 990 -13.58 6.75 22.25
C GLU A 990 -12.48 6.84 23.32
N ILE A 991 -11.69 7.92 23.29
CA ILE A 991 -10.56 8.14 24.21
C ILE A 991 -11.01 8.31 25.68
N ALA A 992 -12.22 8.84 25.89
CA ALA A 992 -12.83 9.10 27.19
C ALA A 992 -13.61 7.91 27.77
N LEU A 993 -13.82 6.80 27.03
CA LEU A 993 -14.60 5.65 27.50
C LEU A 993 -14.10 5.08 28.84
N LYS A 994 -12.78 5.08 29.06
CA LYS A 994 -12.17 4.59 30.29
C LYS A 994 -12.50 5.49 31.48
N GLU A 995 -12.50 6.80 31.28
CA GLU A 995 -12.77 7.80 32.31
C GLU A 995 -14.28 7.90 32.60
N ILE A 996 -15.12 7.71 31.58
CA ILE A 996 -16.57 7.51 31.73
C ILE A 996 -16.87 6.27 32.57
N LYS A 997 -16.21 5.14 32.28
CA LYS A 997 -16.33 3.90 33.08
C LYS A 997 -15.89 4.15 34.53
N TYR A 998 -14.76 4.83 34.75
CA TYR A 998 -14.28 5.18 36.08
C TYR A 998 -15.28 6.05 36.87
N TRP A 999 -15.83 7.11 36.25
CA TRP A 999 -16.88 7.92 36.89
C TRP A 999 -18.12 7.11 37.23
N ALA A 1000 -18.61 6.25 36.31
CA ALA A 1000 -19.78 5.43 36.55
C ALA A 1000 -19.58 4.41 37.69
N GLU A 1001 -18.38 3.83 37.80
CA GLU A 1001 -18.00 2.90 38.88
C GLU A 1001 -17.87 3.63 40.22
N SER A 1002 -17.20 4.77 40.28
CA SER A 1002 -17.10 5.60 41.50
C SER A 1002 -18.46 6.14 41.94
N LYS A 1003 -19.29 6.62 41.00
CA LYS A 1003 -20.67 7.05 41.27
C LYS A 1003 -21.48 5.92 41.89
N SER A 1004 -21.46 4.72 41.31
CA SER A 1004 -22.18 3.57 41.85
C SER A 1004 -21.64 3.14 43.23
N SER A 1005 -20.33 3.21 43.45
CA SER A 1005 -19.72 2.97 44.77
C SER A 1005 -20.25 3.96 45.83
N ILE A 1006 -20.31 5.24 45.49
CA ILE A 1006 -20.86 6.30 46.35
C ILE A 1006 -22.36 6.10 46.59
N GLU A 1007 -23.16 5.76 45.58
CA GLU A 1007 -24.59 5.45 45.73
C GLU A 1007 -24.80 4.27 46.69
N ASN A 1008 -24.03 3.20 46.53
CA ASN A 1008 -24.07 2.04 47.43
C ASN A 1008 -23.65 2.39 48.86
N GLN A 1009 -22.65 3.26 49.06
CA GLN A 1009 -22.27 3.76 50.39
C GLN A 1009 -23.41 4.56 51.02
N ILE A 1010 -24.01 5.51 50.29
CA ILE A 1010 -25.12 6.34 50.75
C ILE A 1010 -26.33 5.48 51.15
N ASP A 1011 -26.66 4.48 50.32
CA ASP A 1011 -27.79 3.58 50.59
C ASP A 1011 -27.48 2.61 51.75
N THR A 1012 -26.23 2.13 51.89
CA THR A 1012 -25.78 1.34 53.05
C THR A 1012 -25.84 2.15 54.35
N ILE A 1013 -25.42 3.41 54.32
CA ILE A 1013 -25.53 4.33 55.47
C ILE A 1013 -27.01 4.53 55.78
N SER A 1014 -27.84 4.80 54.77
CA SER A 1014 -29.28 5.00 54.95
C SER A 1014 -30.00 3.79 55.53
N GLU A 1015 -29.68 2.58 55.09
CA GLU A 1015 -30.22 1.36 55.69
C GLU A 1015 -29.78 1.22 57.15
N LYS A 1016 -28.50 1.44 57.47
CA LYS A 1016 -28.01 1.43 58.86
C LYS A 1016 -28.73 2.46 59.73
N VAL A 1017 -28.91 3.69 59.23
CA VAL A 1017 -29.63 4.75 59.95
C VAL A 1017 -31.08 4.34 60.22
N ASN A 1018 -31.79 3.88 59.19
CA ASN A 1018 -33.17 3.45 59.30
C ASN A 1018 -33.34 2.29 60.29
N ILE A 1019 -32.39 1.35 60.32
CA ILE A 1019 -32.37 0.26 61.30
C ILE A 1019 -32.14 0.78 62.73
N GLU A 1020 -31.15 1.66 62.95
CA GLU A 1020 -30.89 2.18 64.30
C GLU A 1020 -32.04 3.07 64.82
N ILE A 1021 -32.63 3.89 63.94
CA ILE A 1021 -33.87 4.64 64.26
C ILE A 1021 -35.00 3.67 64.63
N LEU A 1022 -35.16 2.56 63.90
CA LEU A 1022 -36.16 1.53 64.19
C LEU A 1022 -35.88 0.82 65.53
N ILE A 1023 -34.64 0.43 65.82
CA ILE A 1023 -34.22 -0.17 67.09
C ILE A 1023 -34.59 0.77 68.25
N VAL A 1024 -34.17 2.04 68.20
CA VAL A 1024 -34.41 2.98 69.30
C VAL A 1024 -35.90 3.31 69.43
N ARG A 1025 -36.67 3.40 68.33
CA ARG A 1025 -38.14 3.51 68.39
C ARG A 1025 -38.78 2.30 69.07
N ILE A 1026 -38.40 1.08 68.68
CA ILE A 1026 -38.90 -0.15 69.28
C ILE A 1026 -38.58 -0.18 70.79
N GLN A 1027 -37.32 0.03 71.16
CA GLN A 1027 -36.91 0.04 72.58
C GLN A 1027 -37.66 1.10 73.38
N THR A 1028 -37.82 2.31 72.84
CA THR A 1028 -38.52 3.43 73.50
C THR A 1028 -40.00 3.11 73.71
N ILE A 1029 -40.67 2.57 72.69
CA ILE A 1029 -42.07 2.17 72.79
C ILE A 1029 -42.23 1.03 73.80
N VAL A 1030 -41.41 -0.03 73.71
CA VAL A 1030 -41.55 -1.23 74.55
C VAL A 1030 -41.26 -0.93 76.02
N ARG A 1031 -40.27 -0.08 76.34
CA ARG A 1031 -39.97 0.37 77.71
C ARG A 1031 -41.12 1.17 78.35
N ALA A 1032 -42.04 1.73 77.56
CA ALA A 1032 -43.25 2.39 78.08
C ALA A 1032 -44.35 1.39 78.53
N PHE A 1033 -44.24 0.10 78.17
CA PHE A 1033 -45.20 -0.93 78.57
C PHE A 1033 -44.75 -1.67 79.84
N LYS A 1034 -45.70 -1.95 80.74
CA LYS A 1034 -45.45 -2.59 82.02
C LYS A 1034 -44.89 -4.01 81.83
N GLY A 1035 -43.65 -4.22 82.29
CA GLY A 1035 -42.94 -5.50 82.12
C GLY A 1035 -42.18 -5.62 80.81
N ASN A 1036 -41.87 -4.51 80.13
CA ASN A 1036 -41.07 -4.45 78.89
C ASN A 1036 -41.60 -5.37 77.77
N LYS A 1037 -42.93 -5.53 77.68
CA LYS A 1037 -43.61 -6.44 76.76
C LYS A 1037 -44.72 -5.72 75.98
N VAL A 1038 -44.74 -5.87 74.67
CA VAL A 1038 -45.73 -5.25 73.77
C VAL A 1038 -46.25 -6.25 72.72
N ASP A 1039 -47.48 -6.06 72.28
CA ASP A 1039 -48.09 -6.77 71.15
C ASP A 1039 -47.51 -6.27 69.81
N LEU A 1040 -47.07 -7.16 68.92
CA LEU A 1040 -46.49 -6.79 67.62
C LEU A 1040 -47.46 -5.97 66.74
N SER A 1041 -48.77 -6.21 66.81
CA SER A 1041 -49.78 -5.46 66.05
C SER A 1041 -49.94 -4.03 66.56
N TYR A 1042 -49.69 -3.78 67.85
CA TYR A 1042 -49.57 -2.43 68.40
C TYR A 1042 -48.25 -1.79 67.95
N LEU A 1043 -47.13 -2.50 68.12
CA LEU A 1043 -45.79 -2.00 67.77
C LEU A 1043 -45.70 -1.62 66.28
N SER A 1044 -46.25 -2.46 65.40
CA SER A 1044 -46.40 -2.23 63.96
C SER A 1044 -47.10 -0.91 63.63
N LYS A 1045 -48.21 -0.61 64.31
CA LYS A 1045 -48.93 0.67 64.14
C LYS A 1045 -48.11 1.85 64.66
N ALA A 1046 -47.43 1.67 65.79
CA ALA A 1046 -46.64 2.74 66.43
C ALA A 1046 -45.39 3.12 65.63
N VAL A 1047 -44.64 2.15 65.08
CA VAL A 1047 -43.46 2.40 64.22
C VAL A 1047 -43.81 2.57 62.73
N LYS A 1048 -45.09 2.48 62.36
CA LYS A 1048 -45.62 2.60 60.98
C LYS A 1048 -45.07 1.57 59.97
N VAL A 1049 -44.54 0.43 60.44
CA VAL A 1049 -44.06 -0.67 59.59
C VAL A 1049 -45.12 -1.77 59.51
N LYS A 1050 -45.35 -2.36 58.33
CA LYS A 1050 -46.29 -3.48 58.15
C LYS A 1050 -45.95 -4.64 59.09
N LEU A 1051 -46.97 -5.25 59.72
CA LEU A 1051 -46.81 -6.26 60.77
C LEU A 1051 -45.82 -7.37 60.40
N GLU A 1052 -46.00 -8.03 59.25
CA GLU A 1052 -45.10 -9.10 58.78
C GLU A 1052 -43.66 -8.61 58.57
N SER A 1053 -43.49 -7.43 57.97
CA SER A 1053 -42.17 -6.82 57.74
C SER A 1053 -41.48 -6.45 59.06
N LEU A 1054 -42.24 -5.92 60.04
CA LEU A 1054 -41.71 -5.61 61.36
C LEU A 1054 -41.34 -6.88 62.12
N LYS A 1055 -42.18 -7.93 62.04
CA LYS A 1055 -41.93 -9.23 62.68
C LYS A 1055 -40.64 -9.85 62.16
N LEU A 1056 -40.46 -9.89 60.84
CA LEU A 1056 -39.23 -10.35 60.21
C LEU A 1056 -38.02 -9.49 60.62
N LYS A 1057 -38.12 -8.16 60.57
CA LYS A 1057 -37.02 -7.27 60.97
C LYS A 1057 -36.68 -7.40 62.46
N ILE A 1058 -37.66 -7.62 63.35
CA ILE A 1058 -37.38 -7.86 64.78
C ILE A 1058 -36.67 -9.21 64.98
N ILE A 1059 -37.07 -10.27 64.26
CA ILE A 1059 -36.38 -11.57 64.30
C ILE A 1059 -34.92 -11.41 63.83
N GLU A 1060 -34.71 -10.72 62.72
CA GLU A 1060 -33.40 -10.40 62.16
C GLU A 1060 -32.53 -9.65 63.19
N LEU A 1061 -33.03 -8.54 63.74
CA LEU A 1061 -32.29 -7.72 64.71
C LEU A 1061 -32.01 -8.42 66.06
N ILE A 1062 -32.88 -9.36 66.48
CA ILE A 1062 -32.59 -10.24 67.62
C ILE A 1062 -31.48 -11.23 67.26
N SER A 1063 -31.51 -11.82 66.05
CA SER A 1063 -30.52 -12.79 65.60
C SER A 1063 -29.12 -12.17 65.42
N GLU A 1064 -29.05 -10.93 64.93
CA GLU A 1064 -27.85 -10.09 64.86
C GLU A 1064 -27.40 -9.57 66.25
N LYS A 1065 -28.15 -9.86 67.32
CA LYS A 1065 -27.95 -9.37 68.70
C LYS A 1065 -28.01 -7.84 68.84
N ARG A 1066 -28.50 -7.11 67.83
CA ARG A 1066 -28.67 -5.64 67.83
C ARG A 1066 -29.89 -5.19 68.64
N LEU A 1067 -30.90 -6.06 68.77
CA LEU A 1067 -32.08 -5.84 69.59
C LEU A 1067 -32.22 -6.94 70.65
N VAL A 1068 -31.94 -6.63 71.91
CA VAL A 1068 -31.94 -7.62 73.00
C VAL A 1068 -33.36 -7.91 73.50
N GLY A 1069 -34.00 -8.93 72.93
CA GLY A 1069 -35.33 -9.36 73.33
C GLY A 1069 -35.70 -10.75 72.80
N GLU A 1070 -36.96 -11.13 72.98
CA GLU A 1070 -37.53 -12.37 72.42
C GLU A 1070 -38.98 -12.15 71.95
N LEU A 1071 -39.41 -12.95 70.99
CA LEU A 1071 -40.79 -13.05 70.54
C LEU A 1071 -41.42 -14.31 71.12
N ASP A 1072 -42.56 -14.17 71.79
CA ASP A 1072 -43.32 -15.32 72.29
C ASP A 1072 -44.28 -15.89 71.23
N THR A 1073 -44.90 -17.03 71.56
CA THR A 1073 -45.85 -17.74 70.68
C THR A 1073 -47.16 -16.99 70.43
N PHE A 1074 -47.36 -15.83 71.02
CA PHE A 1074 -48.54 -14.98 70.88
C PHE A 1074 -48.21 -13.66 70.17
N ASP A 1075 -47.08 -13.60 69.45
CA ASP A 1075 -46.59 -12.41 68.74
C ASP A 1075 -46.39 -11.19 69.68
N MET A 1076 -46.04 -11.44 70.94
CA MET A 1076 -45.63 -10.41 71.87
C MET A 1076 -44.10 -10.31 71.89
N PHE A 1077 -43.57 -9.10 71.67
CA PHE A 1077 -42.14 -8.81 71.81
C PHE A 1077 -41.81 -8.40 73.25
N ILE A 1078 -40.82 -9.06 73.84
CA ILE A 1078 -40.32 -8.82 75.20
C ILE A 1078 -38.89 -8.30 75.10
N LEU A 1079 -38.66 -7.06 75.54
CA LEU A 1079 -37.32 -6.46 75.64
C LEU A 1079 -36.70 -6.86 76.99
N LYS A 1080 -35.48 -7.42 76.95
CA LYS A 1080 -34.77 -7.87 78.17
C LYS A 1080 -33.84 -6.76 78.67
N GLU A 1081 -33.73 -6.60 79.99
CA GLU A 1081 -32.84 -5.60 80.59
C GLU A 1081 -31.36 -5.96 80.38
N GLU A 1082 -30.53 -4.96 80.13
CA GLU A 1082 -29.21 -5.13 79.55
C GLU A 1082 -28.15 -5.72 80.51
N VAL A 1083 -27.44 -6.73 80.01
CA VAL A 1083 -26.01 -6.88 80.30
C VAL A 1083 -25.26 -6.06 79.25
N SER A 1084 -24.41 -5.13 79.69
CA SER A 1084 -23.76 -4.08 78.89
C SER A 1084 -23.34 -4.49 77.45
N PRO A 1085 -23.96 -3.93 76.40
CA PRO A 1085 -23.63 -4.24 75.01
C PRO A 1085 -22.47 -3.38 74.50
N ARG A 1086 -21.23 -3.68 74.92
CA ARG A 1086 -20.01 -3.03 74.39
C ARG A 1086 -18.96 -3.99 73.83
N LYS A 1087 -19.41 -5.15 73.31
CA LYS A 1087 -18.55 -6.20 72.72
C LYS A 1087 -18.92 -6.64 71.29
N LEU A 1088 -20.07 -6.26 70.75
CA LEU A 1088 -20.61 -6.87 69.51
C LEU A 1088 -19.93 -6.42 68.21
N LEU A 1089 -19.36 -5.21 68.14
CA LEU A 1089 -18.57 -4.74 66.99
C LEU A 1089 -17.24 -5.51 66.80
N VAL A 1090 -16.85 -6.37 67.75
CA VAL A 1090 -15.72 -7.30 67.59
C VAL A 1090 -16.21 -8.66 67.07
N GLU A 1091 -17.43 -9.10 67.45
CA GLU A 1091 -17.96 -10.41 67.05
C GLU A 1091 -18.33 -10.49 65.56
N GLU A 1092 -18.90 -9.43 64.97
CA GLU A 1092 -19.28 -9.42 63.54
C GLU A 1092 -18.05 -9.44 62.61
N VAL A 1093 -16.99 -8.70 62.98
CA VAL A 1093 -15.69 -8.75 62.29
C VAL A 1093 -15.06 -10.14 62.44
N ASP A 1094 -15.20 -10.77 63.61
CA ASP A 1094 -14.71 -12.13 63.83
C ASP A 1094 -15.55 -13.20 63.12
N GLU A 1095 -16.85 -12.99 62.86
CA GLU A 1095 -17.67 -13.92 62.07
C GLU A 1095 -17.40 -13.83 60.57
N ILE A 1096 -17.27 -12.62 60.00
CA ILE A 1096 -16.80 -12.47 58.61
C ILE A 1096 -15.39 -13.05 58.45
N LYS A 1097 -14.49 -12.83 59.42
CA LYS A 1097 -13.17 -13.49 59.42
C LYS A 1097 -13.28 -15.02 59.51
N LYS A 1098 -14.15 -15.57 60.37
CA LYS A 1098 -14.38 -17.03 60.43
C LYS A 1098 -14.89 -17.57 59.09
N ASP A 1099 -15.82 -16.88 58.44
CA ASP A 1099 -16.35 -17.30 57.14
C ASP A 1099 -15.32 -17.23 56.03
N ILE A 1100 -14.51 -16.17 55.96
CA ILE A 1100 -13.37 -16.13 55.04
C ILE A 1100 -12.37 -17.25 55.36
N ILE A 1101 -12.06 -17.50 56.64
CA ILE A 1101 -11.21 -18.61 57.09
C ILE A 1101 -11.82 -19.98 56.78
N ARG A 1102 -13.14 -20.11 56.60
CA ARG A 1102 -13.81 -21.34 56.15
C ARG A 1102 -13.69 -21.57 54.66
N ILE A 1103 -13.47 -20.55 53.83
CA ILE A 1103 -13.29 -20.74 52.39
C ILE A 1103 -12.02 -21.56 52.13
N ARG A 1104 -12.18 -22.65 51.37
CA ARG A 1104 -11.09 -23.55 50.98
C ARG A 1104 -10.76 -23.43 49.52
N TYR A 1105 -11.78 -23.30 48.67
CA TYR A 1105 -11.60 -23.29 47.23
C TYR A 1105 -12.76 -22.56 46.54
N LEU A 1106 -12.46 -21.75 45.54
CA LEU A 1106 -13.44 -21.21 44.60
C LEU A 1106 -13.13 -21.74 43.21
N MET A 1107 -14.15 -22.06 42.43
CA MET A 1107 -14.02 -22.64 41.10
C MET A 1107 -15.11 -22.11 40.20
N VAL A 1108 -14.74 -21.53 39.07
CA VAL A 1108 -15.64 -21.11 38.00
C VAL A 1108 -15.55 -22.15 36.90
N ILE A 1109 -16.70 -22.62 36.44
CA ILE A 1109 -16.88 -23.72 35.50
C ILE A 1109 -17.73 -23.21 34.35
N HIS A 1110 -17.32 -23.42 33.10
CA HIS A 1110 -18.14 -23.03 31.95
C HIS A 1110 -19.41 -23.89 31.88
N ASN A 1111 -20.59 -23.27 31.78
CA ASN A 1111 -21.88 -23.97 31.77
C ASN A 1111 -21.96 -25.01 30.64
N GLU A 1112 -21.53 -24.64 29.42
CA GLU A 1112 -21.65 -25.52 28.24
C GLU A 1112 -20.56 -26.60 28.17
N VAL A 1113 -19.35 -26.31 28.64
CA VAL A 1113 -18.16 -27.16 28.43
C VAL A 1113 -17.85 -28.02 29.67
N GLY A 1114 -18.29 -27.58 30.85
CA GLY A 1114 -18.01 -28.24 32.13
C GLY A 1114 -16.55 -28.18 32.60
N ALA A 1115 -15.71 -27.40 31.92
CA ALA A 1115 -14.31 -27.19 32.30
C ALA A 1115 -14.15 -25.96 33.21
N SER A 1116 -13.22 -26.04 34.17
CA SER A 1116 -12.91 -24.90 35.05
C SER A 1116 -12.19 -23.80 34.28
N VAL A 1117 -12.88 -22.67 34.03
CA VAL A 1117 -12.31 -21.47 33.39
C VAL A 1117 -11.37 -20.71 34.33
N TYR A 1118 -11.66 -20.78 35.63
CA TYR A 1118 -10.88 -20.15 36.69
C TYR A 1118 -11.05 -20.94 37.99
N ASN A 1119 -10.05 -20.92 38.84
CA ASN A 1119 -10.13 -21.44 40.19
C ASN A 1119 -9.14 -20.71 41.09
N ARG A 1120 -9.45 -20.69 42.39
CA ARG A 1120 -8.60 -20.13 43.43
C ARG A 1120 -8.71 -20.96 44.70
N GLN A 1121 -7.62 -21.60 45.04
CA GLN A 1121 -7.43 -22.17 46.37
C GLN A 1121 -7.27 -21.04 47.39
N LEU A 1122 -7.99 -21.13 48.51
CA LEU A 1122 -8.03 -20.14 49.60
C LEU A 1122 -7.69 -20.75 50.97
N GLY A 1123 -7.69 -22.07 51.09
CA GLY A 1123 -7.14 -22.80 52.22
C GLY A 1123 -6.41 -24.07 51.79
N ASP A 1124 -6.09 -24.97 52.73
CA ASP A 1124 -5.14 -26.07 52.54
C ASP A 1124 -5.67 -27.27 51.70
N TRP A 1125 -6.72 -27.08 50.89
CA TRP A 1125 -7.30 -28.15 50.07
C TRP A 1125 -6.74 -28.16 48.64
N ASP A 1126 -6.02 -29.24 48.32
CA ASP A 1126 -5.60 -29.55 46.96
C ASP A 1126 -6.73 -30.30 46.22
N LEU A 1127 -7.58 -29.53 45.52
CA LEU A 1127 -8.61 -30.05 44.60
C LEU A 1127 -8.12 -29.93 43.16
N ASP A 1128 -8.19 -31.01 42.37
CA ASP A 1128 -8.06 -30.91 40.91
C ASP A 1128 -9.32 -30.22 40.35
N PRO A 1129 -9.19 -29.01 39.78
CA PRO A 1129 -10.34 -28.25 39.32
C PRO A 1129 -11.01 -28.87 38.10
N ASN A 1130 -10.33 -29.68 37.30
CA ASN A 1130 -10.91 -30.33 36.11
C ASN A 1130 -11.68 -31.58 36.50
N LEU A 1131 -11.16 -32.36 37.46
CA LEU A 1131 -11.88 -33.52 38.00
C LEU A 1131 -13.16 -33.05 38.71
N MET A 1132 -13.04 -32.02 39.54
CA MET A 1132 -14.17 -31.46 40.28
C MET A 1132 -15.15 -30.71 39.38
N SER A 1133 -14.69 -29.96 38.36
CA SER A 1133 -15.61 -29.34 37.40
C SER A 1133 -16.36 -30.40 36.60
N GLY A 1134 -15.66 -31.41 36.07
CA GLY A 1134 -16.27 -32.53 35.37
C GLY A 1134 -17.29 -33.30 36.22
N PHE A 1135 -16.97 -33.54 37.50
CA PHE A 1135 -17.89 -34.16 38.47
C PHE A 1135 -19.15 -33.32 38.70
N LEU A 1136 -19.00 -32.03 39.01
CA LEU A 1136 -20.12 -31.13 39.27
C LEU A 1136 -21.00 -30.93 38.01
N SER A 1137 -20.39 -30.78 36.84
CA SER A 1137 -21.10 -30.69 35.56
C SER A 1137 -21.84 -31.99 35.23
N ALA A 1138 -21.22 -33.16 35.42
CA ALA A 1138 -21.89 -34.45 35.22
C ALA A 1138 -23.10 -34.62 36.16
N ILE A 1139 -23.02 -34.16 37.42
CA ILE A 1139 -24.17 -34.17 38.34
C ILE A 1139 -25.27 -33.19 37.90
N GLN A 1140 -24.92 -32.02 37.38
CA GLN A 1140 -25.92 -31.10 36.84
C GLN A 1140 -26.62 -31.67 35.60
N THR A 1141 -25.89 -32.31 34.68
CA THR A 1141 -26.46 -33.01 33.52
C THR A 1141 -27.38 -34.15 33.97
N LEU A 1142 -26.95 -34.98 34.93
CA LEU A 1142 -27.79 -36.04 35.49
C LEU A 1142 -29.07 -35.49 36.16
N SER A 1143 -28.97 -34.36 36.86
CA SER A 1143 -30.12 -33.67 37.47
C SER A 1143 -31.13 -33.18 36.42
N SER A 1144 -30.65 -32.63 35.30
CA SER A 1144 -31.51 -32.13 34.23
C SER A 1144 -32.20 -33.26 33.44
N GLU A 1145 -31.50 -34.38 33.21
CA GLU A 1145 -32.09 -35.61 32.64
C GLU A 1145 -33.22 -36.17 33.52
N ILE A 1146 -32.99 -36.27 34.83
CA ILE A 1146 -33.99 -36.82 35.78
C ILE A 1146 -35.23 -35.93 35.86
N LYS A 1147 -35.07 -34.60 35.90
CA LYS A 1147 -36.20 -33.67 36.14
C LYS A 1147 -36.84 -33.09 34.88
N LYS A 1148 -36.32 -33.38 33.68
CA LYS A 1148 -36.74 -32.79 32.38
C LYS A 1148 -36.77 -31.25 32.34
N LYS A 1149 -36.13 -30.60 33.30
CA LYS A 1149 -35.91 -29.16 33.42
C LYS A 1149 -34.56 -28.95 34.09
N MET A 1150 -33.75 -28.06 33.56
CA MET A 1150 -32.48 -27.66 34.17
C MET A 1150 -32.80 -26.86 35.43
N ILE A 1151 -32.67 -27.50 36.60
CA ILE A 1151 -32.77 -26.84 37.90
C ILE A 1151 -31.36 -26.83 38.50
N PRO A 1152 -30.72 -25.66 38.68
CA PRO A 1152 -29.38 -25.56 39.22
C PRO A 1152 -29.29 -26.23 40.60
N MET A 1153 -28.25 -27.04 40.80
CA MET A 1153 -27.94 -27.58 42.12
C MET A 1153 -27.28 -26.48 42.95
N LYS A 1154 -27.93 -26.04 44.03
CA LYS A 1154 -27.46 -24.89 44.84
C LYS A 1154 -26.47 -25.22 45.96
N ARG A 1155 -26.42 -26.48 46.39
CA ARG A 1155 -25.61 -26.93 47.52
C ARG A 1155 -25.36 -28.43 47.44
N MET A 1156 -24.18 -28.88 47.85
CA MET A 1156 -23.87 -30.30 48.14
C MET A 1156 -23.14 -30.37 49.49
N GLU A 1157 -23.58 -31.25 50.39
CA GLU A 1157 -23.00 -31.44 51.72
C GLU A 1157 -22.23 -32.78 51.74
N TYR A 1158 -20.96 -32.77 52.15
CA TYR A 1158 -20.12 -33.98 52.18
C TYR A 1158 -19.21 -33.99 53.42
N LYS A 1159 -19.61 -34.79 54.41
CA LYS A 1159 -18.96 -34.90 55.73
C LYS A 1159 -18.81 -33.53 56.41
N ASP A 1160 -17.59 -33.01 56.48
CA ASP A 1160 -17.21 -31.84 57.27
C ASP A 1160 -17.22 -30.54 56.44
N PHE A 1161 -17.66 -30.61 55.18
CA PHE A 1161 -17.67 -29.49 54.25
C PHE A 1161 -18.92 -29.39 53.38
N GLU A 1162 -19.19 -28.17 52.89
CA GLU A 1162 -20.25 -27.87 51.93
C GLU A 1162 -19.68 -27.27 50.63
N ILE A 1163 -20.31 -27.62 49.52
CA ILE A 1163 -20.09 -27.02 48.20
C ILE A 1163 -21.23 -26.04 47.92
N ILE A 1164 -20.92 -24.77 48.20
CA ILE A 1164 -21.38 -23.56 47.53
C ILE A 1164 -21.66 -23.72 46.03
N MET A 1165 -22.86 -23.57 45.47
CA MET A 1165 -23.02 -23.43 44.02
C MET A 1165 -24.02 -22.35 43.65
N GLU A 1166 -23.63 -21.46 42.74
CA GLU A 1166 -24.48 -20.46 42.12
C GLU A 1166 -24.21 -20.45 40.60
N GLN A 1167 -25.27 -20.39 39.79
CA GLN A 1167 -25.19 -20.47 38.33
C GLN A 1167 -25.58 -19.13 37.72
N GLY A 1168 -24.69 -18.58 36.88
CA GLY A 1168 -24.95 -17.47 35.97
C GLY A 1168 -25.30 -17.97 34.56
N ASP A 1169 -25.30 -17.06 33.59
CA ASP A 1169 -25.71 -17.37 32.22
C ASP A 1169 -24.67 -18.26 31.50
N TYR A 1170 -23.38 -17.96 31.69
CA TYR A 1170 -22.26 -18.67 31.03
C TYR A 1170 -21.44 -19.55 31.98
N VAL A 1171 -21.45 -19.29 33.30
CA VAL A 1171 -20.67 -20.06 34.28
C VAL A 1171 -21.45 -20.55 35.49
N LEU A 1172 -21.02 -21.69 36.00
CA LEU A 1172 -21.33 -22.22 37.33
C LEU A 1172 -20.15 -21.91 38.25
N VAL A 1173 -20.39 -21.21 39.35
CA VAL A 1173 -19.35 -20.99 40.38
C VAL A 1173 -19.61 -21.89 41.58
N ALA A 1174 -18.62 -22.72 41.90
CA ALA A 1174 -18.57 -23.58 43.07
C ALA A 1174 -17.64 -23.03 44.15
N LEU A 1175 -18.10 -22.95 45.40
CA LEU A 1175 -17.38 -22.45 46.57
C LEU A 1175 -17.33 -23.53 47.66
N PHE A 1176 -16.15 -24.06 47.92
CA PHE A 1176 -15.91 -25.10 48.92
C PHE A 1176 -15.57 -24.46 50.26
N ILE A 1177 -16.32 -24.82 51.29
CA ILE A 1177 -16.23 -24.24 52.63
C ILE A 1177 -16.20 -25.34 53.71
N ASP A 1178 -15.39 -25.13 54.75
CA ASP A 1178 -15.44 -25.95 55.97
C ASP A 1178 -16.70 -25.61 56.78
N GLY A 1179 -17.47 -26.64 57.17
CA GLY A 1179 -18.74 -26.45 57.86
C GLY A 1179 -19.88 -26.01 56.95
N ARG A 1180 -20.79 -25.17 57.48
CA ARG A 1180 -22.03 -24.79 56.82
C ARG A 1180 -21.98 -23.43 56.16
N GLU A 1181 -22.72 -23.31 55.06
CA GLU A 1181 -23.08 -22.06 54.38
C GLU A 1181 -23.61 -21.01 55.37
N SER A 1182 -23.11 -19.78 55.23
CA SER A 1182 -23.71 -18.57 55.78
C SER A 1182 -24.35 -17.73 54.68
N ASP A 1183 -25.33 -16.90 55.03
CA ASP A 1183 -25.97 -15.99 54.08
C ASP A 1183 -24.98 -14.98 53.48
N TRP A 1184 -23.93 -14.61 54.23
CA TRP A 1184 -22.83 -13.79 53.72
C TRP A 1184 -22.07 -14.50 52.60
N LEU A 1185 -21.65 -15.76 52.80
CA LEU A 1185 -20.95 -16.54 51.78
C LEU A 1185 -21.80 -16.76 50.52
N ARG A 1186 -23.10 -17.06 50.68
CA ARG A 1186 -24.07 -17.18 49.57
C ARG A 1186 -24.18 -15.87 48.79
N SER A 1187 -24.33 -14.74 49.49
CA SER A 1187 -24.43 -13.41 48.88
C SER A 1187 -23.16 -13.03 48.12
N LYS A 1188 -21.98 -13.24 48.73
CA LYS A 1188 -20.69 -12.96 48.07
C LYS A 1188 -20.44 -13.85 46.85
N LEU A 1189 -20.80 -15.14 46.91
CA LEU A 1189 -20.71 -16.03 45.76
C LEU A 1189 -21.56 -15.54 44.59
N LYS A 1190 -22.81 -15.13 44.86
CA LYS A 1190 -23.70 -14.60 43.83
C LYS A 1190 -23.19 -13.30 43.21
N SER A 1191 -22.74 -12.36 44.02
CA SER A 1191 -22.11 -11.12 43.52
C SER A 1191 -20.86 -11.40 42.70
N TYR A 1192 -20.04 -12.38 43.11
CA TYR A 1192 -18.86 -12.80 42.35
C TYR A 1192 -19.22 -13.39 40.99
N VAL A 1193 -20.28 -14.21 40.86
CA VAL A 1193 -20.73 -14.73 39.56
C VAL A 1193 -21.07 -13.56 38.62
N ILE A 1194 -21.84 -12.58 39.10
CA ILE A 1194 -22.25 -11.40 38.33
C ILE A 1194 -21.03 -10.55 37.93
N GLU A 1195 -20.07 -10.31 38.84
CA GLU A 1195 -18.85 -9.56 38.48
C GLU A 1195 -17.95 -10.33 37.51
N PHE A 1196 -17.88 -11.67 37.61
CA PHE A 1196 -17.09 -12.50 36.70
C PHE A 1196 -17.68 -12.54 35.29
N GLU A 1197 -19.00 -12.72 35.15
CA GLU A 1197 -19.67 -12.67 33.84
C GLU A 1197 -19.70 -11.26 33.26
N LYS A 1198 -19.72 -10.21 34.09
CA LYS A 1198 -19.60 -8.83 33.61
C LYS A 1198 -18.20 -8.52 33.08
N GLU A 1199 -17.14 -9.00 33.72
CA GLU A 1199 -15.74 -8.75 33.30
C GLU A 1199 -15.32 -9.65 32.13
N TYR A 1200 -15.88 -10.86 32.01
CA TYR A 1200 -15.44 -11.86 31.04
C TYR A 1200 -16.52 -12.44 30.11
N GLY A 1201 -17.73 -11.88 30.11
CA GLY A 1201 -18.89 -12.42 29.38
C GLY A 1201 -18.63 -12.65 27.89
N GLU A 1202 -18.01 -11.68 27.20
CA GLU A 1202 -17.67 -11.80 25.77
C GLU A 1202 -16.65 -12.92 25.47
N GLN A 1203 -15.81 -13.31 26.44
CA GLN A 1203 -14.86 -14.40 26.26
C GLN A 1203 -15.37 -15.73 26.82
N LEU A 1204 -16.53 -15.70 27.50
CA LEU A 1204 -17.30 -16.88 27.89
C LEU A 1204 -18.30 -17.26 26.78
N GLU A 1205 -18.95 -16.29 26.13
CA GLU A 1205 -19.84 -16.54 24.99
C GLU A 1205 -19.05 -17.17 23.82
N GLY A 1206 -19.26 -18.47 23.58
CA GLY A 1206 -18.49 -19.23 22.58
C GLY A 1206 -17.05 -19.58 23.01
N TRP A 1207 -16.78 -19.67 24.32
CA TRP A 1207 -15.44 -19.90 24.87
C TRP A 1207 -14.69 -21.09 24.25
N SER A 1208 -13.50 -20.81 23.72
CA SER A 1208 -12.67 -21.76 22.97
C SER A 1208 -11.74 -22.64 23.83
N GLY A 1209 -11.78 -22.51 25.16
CA GLY A 1209 -10.85 -23.19 26.08
C GLY A 1209 -9.65 -22.33 26.52
N GLU A 1210 -9.54 -21.08 26.06
CA GLU A 1210 -8.44 -20.19 26.45
C GLU A 1210 -8.57 -19.71 27.90
N LEU A 1211 -7.64 -20.13 28.77
CA LEU A 1211 -7.68 -19.87 30.22
C LEU A 1211 -6.91 -18.61 30.66
N THR A 1212 -6.06 -18.02 29.80
CA THR A 1212 -5.19 -16.91 30.21
C THR A 1212 -5.96 -15.63 30.52
N THR A 1213 -7.09 -15.39 29.82
CA THR A 1213 -7.97 -14.22 30.02
C THR A 1213 -8.45 -14.13 31.47
N PHE A 1214 -8.97 -15.23 32.03
CA PHE A 1214 -9.50 -15.26 33.40
C PHE A 1214 -8.43 -15.31 34.50
N ARG A 1215 -7.13 -15.33 34.17
CA ARG A 1215 -6.07 -15.36 35.21
C ARG A 1215 -6.06 -14.12 36.10
N LYS A 1216 -6.61 -13.00 35.62
CA LYS A 1216 -6.74 -11.78 36.42
C LYS A 1216 -7.88 -11.86 37.44
N SER A 1217 -8.82 -12.81 37.33
CA SER A 1217 -9.97 -12.96 38.25
C SER A 1217 -9.61 -13.18 39.73
N GLY A 1218 -8.32 -13.32 40.06
CA GLY A 1218 -7.81 -13.15 41.42
C GLY A 1218 -8.34 -11.89 42.09
N PHE A 1219 -8.23 -10.72 41.45
CA PHE A 1219 -8.68 -9.46 42.06
C PHE A 1219 -10.20 -9.44 42.33
N LEU A 1220 -10.99 -10.12 41.49
CA LEU A 1220 -12.44 -10.27 41.70
C LEU A 1220 -12.74 -11.12 42.94
N VAL A 1221 -11.98 -12.19 43.20
CA VAL A 1221 -12.16 -12.98 44.43
C VAL A 1221 -11.73 -12.17 45.67
N ASP A 1222 -10.59 -11.47 45.61
CA ASP A 1222 -10.12 -10.62 46.72
C ASP A 1222 -11.13 -9.52 47.07
N LYS A 1223 -11.72 -8.91 46.04
CA LYS A 1223 -12.73 -7.85 46.17
C LYS A 1223 -14.08 -8.41 46.66
N ALA A 1224 -14.63 -9.44 46.00
CA ALA A 1224 -15.95 -9.95 46.30
C ALA A 1224 -16.04 -10.54 47.73
N PHE A 1225 -15.05 -11.35 48.12
CA PHE A 1225 -14.97 -11.97 49.44
C PHE A 1225 -14.18 -11.14 50.47
N GLU A 1226 -13.82 -9.90 50.13
CA GLU A 1226 -13.18 -8.94 51.05
C GLU A 1226 -11.95 -9.50 51.77
N LEU A 1227 -11.13 -10.27 51.05
CA LEU A 1227 -10.05 -11.09 51.63
C LEU A 1227 -8.97 -10.27 52.34
N PHE A 1228 -8.89 -8.97 52.04
CA PHE A 1228 -8.05 -7.97 52.73
C PHE A 1228 -8.45 -7.71 54.20
N ARG A 1229 -9.56 -8.27 54.68
CA ARG A 1229 -10.00 -8.19 56.10
C ARG A 1229 -9.27 -9.19 57.01
N ILE A 1230 -8.47 -10.11 56.46
CA ILE A 1230 -7.55 -11.02 57.18
C ILE A 1230 -6.12 -10.50 57.07
#